data_AF-A0A3A4PJ31-F1
#
_entry.id   AF-A0A3A4PJ31-F1
#
_cell.length_a   1.000
_cell.length_b   1.000
_cell.length_c   1.000
_cell.angle_alpha   90.00
_cell.angle_beta   90.00
_cell.angle_gamma   90.00
#
_symmetry.space_group_name_H-M   'P 1'
#
loop_
_entity.id
_entity.type
_entity.pdbx_description
1 polymer ?
#
loop_
_entity_poly.entity_id
_entity_poly.type
_entity_poly.pdbx_seq_one_letter_code
_entity_poly.pdbx_strand_id
1 'polypeptide(L)'
;MKSQNIIAKYPQTAALIYFLIFGWMSSICVITAFSEALTVKPSDEFFGLTKLWTFHMTFTPENWDTMQPEGFDGGRPPFFGGPSPEGNEGERPERPGRMGRPDREDRPDRIDGSGRGMGGPGRGMGGPGRGMGGPGGFMDGSDLQYVSADLNLEGETFSNVAIRFKGQATLRMTGNSLKKPYKIDFNRNVDVQEFFSLTKINLNNNAFDPSFMVEALSYETFRDFQIPAPRTAYAKVYLTVPGKFDKEYLGLYTVVEQVDSRFLKRNFGHKDGLLLKPSMVRGLPYFGENWDDYKQYDPKTEVVTWNEAKRFMDFTKFANESTDEEFRQTIGEYIDIDQFLRFLAVNVAIANYDSILQMGQNYYIYHNPETNKYVWIPWDLDLSFGKFMMGGDPDTQAQSSIREPNSVKHPLIDRLLAVEEWNEHYLQYIRQFTNEILLPDRIQQKVDAIHAVLHETVKEEPRNVYDEYLKCIARTSADNDTSSSLPPANDRRRGFRGGPMFGSFSIASWIEKRAESIRQQLEGKSEGIKMAGRGGFGPGGFGPGGPGGFGPGGPGGFGPGGPGGPGGFGPGGFGPGMFLAPQLSAALKGDQDGKITKSEWEKHTNRWAEEWDQDEDKSLSEKELSDGLSTIFKVPDEFARMGPPGGFSPGMFLIPTFLEKANNADQLESSIFRQLWSEWFTEWDANQSADLDETEIAAGLNAILRPPRDFMGGPPGF
;
A
#
# COMPACT_ATOMS: atom_id res chain seq x y z
N MET A 1 45.73 53.45 49.26
CA MET A 1 46.97 52.66 49.02
C MET A 1 47.07 51.48 49.99
N LYS A 2 46.31 50.38 49.79
CA LYS A 2 46.49 49.11 50.54
C LYS A 2 46.24 47.82 49.71
N SER A 3 46.07 47.94 48.39
CA SER A 3 45.77 46.81 47.47
C SER A 3 46.94 46.38 46.58
N GLN A 4 47.97 47.23 46.35
CA GLN A 4 49.08 46.91 45.44
C GLN A 4 50.13 45.93 46.01
N ASN A 5 50.12 45.64 47.31
CA ASN A 5 51.13 44.79 47.98
C ASN A 5 50.85 43.27 47.93
N ILE A 6 49.76 42.81 47.31
CA ILE A 6 49.46 41.36 47.23
C ILE A 6 50.18 40.71 46.04
N ILE A 7 50.20 41.37 44.87
CA ILE A 7 50.75 40.82 43.63
C ILE A 7 52.27 40.60 43.73
N ALA A 8 53.01 41.50 44.39
CA ALA A 8 54.45 41.38 44.58
C ALA A 8 54.86 40.26 45.56
N LYS A 9 53.94 39.74 46.39
CA LYS A 9 54.25 38.78 47.45
C LYS A 9 54.05 37.31 47.02
N TYR A 10 53.27 37.07 45.96
CA TYR A 10 52.94 35.72 45.46
C TYR A 10 52.89 35.69 43.92
N PRO A 11 54.03 35.84 43.21
CA PRO A 11 54.06 35.89 41.74
C PRO A 11 53.50 34.61 41.07
N GLN A 12 53.67 33.45 41.71
CA GLN A 12 53.09 32.19 41.21
C GLN A 12 51.55 32.19 41.22
N THR A 13 50.92 32.83 42.19
CA THR A 13 49.44 32.89 42.28
C THR A 13 48.87 33.86 41.25
N ALA A 14 49.56 34.97 40.96
CA ALA A 14 49.20 35.86 39.87
C ALA A 14 49.32 35.16 38.50
N ALA A 15 50.39 34.39 38.28
CA ALA A 15 50.55 33.59 37.07
C ALA A 15 49.45 32.53 36.91
N LEU A 16 49.05 31.85 38.00
CA LEU A 16 47.97 30.86 37.99
C LEU A 16 46.61 31.50 37.63
N ILE A 17 46.30 32.67 38.18
CA ILE A 17 45.07 33.43 37.86
C ILE A 17 45.07 33.87 36.40
N TYR A 18 46.20 34.36 35.87
CA TYR A 18 46.32 34.69 34.45
C TYR A 18 46.16 33.46 33.55
N PHE A 19 46.75 32.31 33.91
CA PHE A 19 46.57 31.06 33.17
C PHE A 19 45.12 30.57 33.19
N LEU A 20 44.44 30.67 34.33
CA LEU A 20 43.02 30.32 34.43
C LEU A 20 42.15 31.26 33.59
N ILE A 21 42.35 32.57 33.66
CA ILE A 21 41.56 33.54 32.87
C ILE A 21 41.83 33.42 31.37
N PHE A 22 43.09 33.29 30.94
CA PHE A 22 43.41 33.08 29.52
C PHE A 22 42.96 31.71 29.02
N GLY A 23 43.07 30.67 29.84
CA GLY A 23 42.51 29.35 29.53
C GLY A 23 40.99 29.36 29.39
N TRP A 24 40.29 30.12 30.25
CA TRP A 24 38.84 30.28 30.16
C TRP A 24 38.43 31.09 28.91
N MET A 25 39.14 32.18 28.60
CA MET A 25 38.85 32.98 27.41
C MET A 25 39.24 32.27 26.11
N SER A 26 40.31 31.47 26.09
CA SER A 26 40.63 30.63 24.92
C SER A 26 39.61 29.50 24.76
N SER A 27 39.13 28.89 25.84
CA SER A 27 38.00 27.95 25.80
C SER A 27 36.74 28.62 25.26
N ILE A 28 36.41 29.85 25.66
CA ILE A 28 35.27 30.59 25.09
C ILE A 28 35.46 30.83 23.59
N CYS A 29 36.63 31.31 23.14
CA CYS A 29 36.89 31.52 21.72
C CYS A 29 36.81 30.22 20.90
N VAL A 30 37.27 29.09 21.45
CA VAL A 30 37.11 27.77 20.82
C VAL A 30 35.64 27.36 20.79
N ILE A 31 34.88 27.58 21.87
CA ILE A 31 33.44 27.28 21.92
C ILE A 31 32.65 28.15 20.94
N THR A 32 32.97 29.44 20.79
CA THR A 32 32.30 30.31 19.80
C THR A 32 32.69 29.93 18.36
N ALA A 33 33.96 29.62 18.09
CA ALA A 33 34.39 29.16 16.76
C ALA A 33 33.79 27.79 16.39
N PHE A 34 33.64 26.88 17.35
CA PHE A 34 32.87 25.64 17.15
C PHE A 34 31.37 25.92 17.00
N SER A 35 30.80 26.89 17.71
CA SER A 35 29.40 27.27 17.59
C SER A 35 29.05 27.89 16.23
N GLU A 36 29.98 28.63 15.61
CA GLU A 36 29.85 29.14 14.24
C GLU A 36 30.05 28.02 13.19
N ALA A 37 30.89 27.02 13.49
CA ALA A 37 31.07 25.85 12.62
C ALA A 37 29.95 24.79 12.75
N LEU A 38 29.11 24.87 13.79
CA LEU A 38 28.02 23.93 14.10
C LEU A 38 26.62 24.51 13.85
N THR A 39 26.49 25.60 13.07
CA THR A 39 25.18 26.08 12.63
C THR A 39 24.56 25.09 11.64
N VAL A 40 23.79 24.13 12.15
CA VAL A 40 22.98 23.21 11.34
C VAL A 40 22.05 24.05 10.46
N LYS A 41 22.22 23.95 9.14
CA LYS A 41 21.41 24.68 8.15
C LYS A 41 19.93 24.37 8.38
N PRO A 42 19.01 25.35 8.39
CA PRO A 42 17.59 25.08 8.61
C PRO A 42 16.96 24.36 7.42
N SER A 43 16.04 23.44 7.70
CA SER A 43 15.37 22.63 6.66
C SER A 43 14.66 23.42 5.55
N ASP A 44 14.25 24.66 5.81
CA ASP A 44 13.61 25.53 4.81
C ASP A 44 14.58 26.03 3.72
N GLU A 45 15.89 25.99 3.95
CA GLU A 45 16.88 26.30 2.89
C GLU A 45 17.03 25.16 1.87
N PHE A 46 16.71 23.93 2.26
CA PHE A 46 16.86 22.74 1.41
C PHE A 46 15.71 22.58 0.41
N PHE A 47 14.48 22.90 0.83
CA PHE A 47 13.27 22.67 0.04
C PHE A 47 12.81 23.90 -0.78
N GLY A 48 12.01 23.64 -1.81
CA GLY A 48 11.41 24.64 -2.69
C GLY A 48 11.20 24.09 -4.11
N LEU A 49 10.13 24.50 -4.77
CA LEU A 49 9.77 24.02 -6.12
C LEU A 49 10.88 24.24 -7.17
N THR A 50 11.71 25.27 -7.01
CA THR A 50 12.81 25.58 -7.92
C THR A 50 14.19 25.18 -7.40
N LYS A 51 14.26 24.41 -6.30
CA LYS A 51 15.51 23.88 -5.75
C LYS A 51 15.91 22.62 -6.51
N LEU A 52 17.05 22.67 -7.20
CA LEU A 52 17.68 21.51 -7.82
C LEU A 52 19.06 21.30 -7.19
N TRP A 53 19.31 20.07 -6.73
CA TRP A 53 20.53 19.64 -6.05
C TRP A 53 21.27 18.56 -6.84
N THR A 54 22.56 18.38 -6.58
CA THR A 54 23.37 17.27 -7.08
C THR A 54 23.71 16.32 -5.95
N PHE A 55 23.15 15.12 -6.02
CA PHE A 55 23.37 14.02 -5.09
C PHE A 55 24.30 12.98 -5.75
N HIS A 56 25.36 12.56 -5.07
CA HIS A 56 26.21 11.45 -5.51
C HIS A 56 26.36 10.43 -4.40
N MET A 57 25.71 9.27 -4.57
CA MET A 57 25.79 8.14 -3.64
C MET A 57 26.96 7.25 -4.00
N THR A 58 27.75 6.85 -3.01
CA THR A 58 28.85 5.87 -3.17
C THR A 58 28.63 4.70 -2.22
N PHE A 59 28.49 3.49 -2.78
CA PHE A 59 28.34 2.25 -2.02
C PHE A 59 29.60 1.39 -2.16
N THR A 60 29.89 0.57 -1.15
CA THR A 60 30.77 -0.59 -1.37
C THR A 60 30.06 -1.61 -2.28
N PRO A 61 30.78 -2.45 -3.04
CA PRO A 61 30.17 -3.50 -3.86
C PRO A 61 29.31 -4.46 -3.03
N GLU A 62 29.75 -4.80 -1.82
CA GLU A 62 29.02 -5.63 -0.86
C GLU A 62 27.70 -4.99 -0.43
N ASN A 63 27.72 -3.74 0.05
CA ASN A 63 26.50 -3.03 0.45
C ASN A 63 25.53 -2.83 -0.71
N TRP A 64 26.04 -2.54 -1.91
CA TRP A 64 25.20 -2.46 -3.12
C TRP A 64 24.49 -3.78 -3.41
N ASP A 65 25.20 -4.91 -3.29
CA ASP A 65 24.65 -6.24 -3.56
C ASP A 65 23.67 -6.69 -2.47
N THR A 66 23.95 -6.43 -1.18
CA THR A 66 23.01 -6.68 -0.07
C THR A 66 21.72 -5.88 -0.19
N MET A 67 21.75 -4.69 -0.80
CA MET A 67 20.56 -3.88 -1.03
C MET A 67 19.68 -4.40 -2.19
N GLN A 68 20.19 -5.27 -3.07
CA GLN A 68 19.39 -5.82 -4.16
C GLN A 68 18.36 -6.84 -3.64
N PRO A 69 17.07 -6.74 -4.03
CA PRO A 69 16.06 -7.72 -3.62
C PRO A 69 16.34 -9.09 -4.22
N GLU A 70 16.38 -10.14 -3.37
CA GLU A 70 16.53 -11.52 -3.80
C GLU A 70 15.39 -11.95 -4.75
N GLY A 71 15.73 -12.71 -5.80
CA GLY A 71 14.75 -13.25 -6.76
C GLY A 71 14.13 -12.23 -7.72
N PHE A 72 14.62 -10.98 -7.76
CA PHE A 72 14.01 -9.92 -8.56
C PHE A 72 14.39 -9.95 -10.05
N ASP A 73 13.99 -11.00 -10.78
CA ASP A 73 14.29 -11.15 -12.21
C ASP A 73 13.32 -10.36 -13.13
N GLY A 74 13.37 -9.03 -13.04
CA GLY A 74 12.88 -8.08 -14.06
C GLY A 74 11.43 -8.19 -14.56
N GLY A 75 10.59 -9.00 -13.91
CA GLY A 75 9.33 -9.50 -14.45
C GLY A 75 8.32 -8.40 -14.82
N ARG A 76 7.62 -8.60 -15.94
CA ARG A 76 6.53 -7.70 -16.36
C ARG A 76 5.46 -7.60 -15.26
N PRO A 77 4.91 -6.41 -14.98
CA PRO A 77 3.82 -6.29 -14.02
C PRO A 77 2.59 -7.12 -14.46
N PRO A 78 1.85 -7.74 -13.52
CA PRO A 78 0.77 -8.69 -13.83
C PRO A 78 -0.40 -8.07 -14.61
N PHE A 79 -0.49 -6.74 -14.70
CA PHE A 79 -1.48 -6.02 -15.51
C PHE A 79 -1.27 -6.15 -17.02
N PHE A 80 -0.12 -6.66 -17.49
CA PHE A 80 0.18 -6.88 -18.91
C PHE A 80 0.52 -8.34 -19.22
N GLY A 81 -0.38 -9.24 -18.79
CA GLY A 81 -0.34 -10.65 -19.13
C GLY A 81 -0.56 -10.92 -20.62
N GLY A 82 0.54 -11.09 -21.36
CA GLY A 82 0.59 -11.78 -22.65
C GLY A 82 1.90 -12.58 -22.70
N PRO A 83 1.90 -13.82 -23.20
CA PRO A 83 3.06 -14.70 -23.10
C PRO A 83 4.29 -14.10 -23.79
N SER A 84 5.42 -14.05 -23.07
CA SER A 84 6.72 -13.75 -23.67
C SER A 84 7.17 -14.92 -24.53
N PRO A 85 7.69 -14.70 -25.75
CA PRO A 85 8.36 -15.75 -26.51
C PRO A 85 9.77 -15.95 -25.94
N GLU A 86 10.03 -17.10 -25.33
CA GLU A 86 11.39 -17.51 -24.98
C GLU A 86 12.20 -17.73 -26.27
N GLY A 87 13.26 -16.94 -26.41
CA GLY A 87 14.20 -17.06 -27.53
C GLY A 87 15.16 -18.20 -27.27
N ASN A 88 14.92 -19.35 -27.90
CA ASN A 88 15.89 -20.42 -27.96
C ASN A 88 17.04 -20.00 -28.91
N GLU A 89 18.19 -19.57 -28.37
CA GLU A 89 19.39 -19.26 -29.17
C GLU A 89 20.07 -20.55 -29.65
N GLY A 90 19.40 -21.23 -30.59
CA GLY A 90 19.97 -22.27 -31.44
C GLY A 90 20.44 -21.69 -32.77
N GLU A 91 21.62 -22.13 -33.20
CA GLU A 91 22.37 -21.74 -34.40
C GLU A 91 21.52 -21.43 -35.65
N ARG A 92 21.95 -20.43 -36.45
CA ARG A 92 21.39 -20.16 -37.78
C ARG A 92 21.98 -21.12 -38.84
N PRO A 93 21.13 -21.75 -39.66
CA PRO A 93 21.45 -22.04 -41.05
C PRO A 93 20.62 -21.18 -42.02
N GLU A 94 21.07 -21.09 -43.26
CA GLU A 94 20.49 -20.22 -44.29
C GLU A 94 19.16 -20.74 -44.86
N ARG A 95 18.33 -19.82 -45.39
CA ARG A 95 17.08 -20.18 -46.09
C ARG A 95 17.36 -20.75 -47.47
N PRO A 96 16.58 -21.75 -47.90
CA PRO A 96 15.82 -21.53 -49.14
C PRO A 96 14.38 -22.08 -49.15
N GLY A 97 13.49 -21.34 -49.82
CA GLY A 97 12.54 -21.90 -50.80
C GLY A 97 11.43 -22.89 -50.41
N ARG A 98 10.27 -22.35 -49.99
CA ARG A 98 8.90 -22.57 -50.56
C ARG A 98 8.31 -24.00 -50.75
N MET A 99 7.03 -24.11 -50.31
CA MET A 99 5.94 -25.05 -50.69
C MET A 99 5.80 -26.40 -49.97
N GLY A 100 4.55 -26.79 -49.71
CA GLY A 100 4.14 -28.19 -49.48
C GLY A 100 3.48 -28.50 -48.12
N ARG A 101 2.15 -28.69 -48.12
CA ARG A 101 1.39 -29.56 -47.19
C ARG A 101 0.92 -30.79 -47.99
N PRO A 102 0.41 -31.87 -47.37
CA PRO A 102 0.56 -32.36 -45.99
C PRO A 102 1.03 -33.84 -45.97
N ASP A 103 1.06 -34.51 -44.80
CA ASP A 103 0.20 -35.69 -44.54
C ASP A 103 0.41 -36.27 -43.13
N ARG A 104 -0.53 -37.14 -42.71
CA ARG A 104 -0.56 -37.86 -41.43
C ARG A 104 0.07 -39.25 -41.58
N GLU A 105 0.60 -39.84 -40.51
CA GLU A 105 0.06 -41.04 -39.85
C GLU A 105 1.06 -41.71 -38.86
N ASP A 106 0.48 -42.13 -37.74
CA ASP A 106 0.77 -43.29 -36.88
C ASP A 106 2.12 -43.63 -36.20
N ARG A 107 1.91 -44.20 -35.02
CA ARG A 107 2.82 -44.75 -33.99
C ARG A 107 3.34 -46.15 -34.43
N PRO A 108 4.42 -46.73 -33.84
CA PRO A 108 4.23 -47.37 -32.52
C PRO A 108 5.43 -47.52 -31.55
N ASP A 109 5.00 -47.84 -30.33
CA ASP A 109 5.62 -48.21 -29.04
C ASP A 109 6.86 -49.16 -28.98
N ARG A 110 7.63 -48.98 -27.88
CA ARG A 110 8.43 -49.97 -27.11
C ARG A 110 8.76 -49.31 -25.74
N ILE A 111 8.53 -49.85 -24.53
CA ILE A 111 8.98 -51.12 -23.90
C ILE A 111 10.52 -51.24 -23.98
N ASP A 112 11.35 -51.30 -22.93
CA ASP A 112 11.23 -51.20 -21.45
C ASP A 112 12.53 -50.50 -20.89
N GLY A 113 12.96 -50.47 -19.61
CA GLY A 113 12.57 -51.18 -18.38
C GLY A 113 13.39 -50.77 -17.12
N SER A 114 12.87 -51.14 -15.94
CA SER A 114 13.45 -51.29 -14.57
C SER A 114 14.85 -50.75 -14.16
N GLY A 115 14.92 -50.18 -12.94
CA GLY A 115 16.19 -49.87 -12.24
C GLY A 115 16.02 -49.23 -10.85
N ARG A 116 15.63 -50.00 -9.82
CA ARG A 116 15.56 -49.52 -8.42
C ARG A 116 16.93 -49.60 -7.72
N GLY A 117 17.24 -48.63 -6.86
CA GLY A 117 18.31 -48.72 -5.86
C GLY A 117 17.97 -47.90 -4.60
N MET A 118 17.88 -48.55 -3.44
CA MET A 118 17.63 -47.93 -2.13
C MET A 118 18.91 -47.88 -1.28
N GLY A 119 18.99 -46.92 -0.35
CA GLY A 119 19.94 -46.96 0.78
C GLY A 119 20.05 -45.64 1.56
N GLY A 120 19.51 -45.59 2.79
CA GLY A 120 19.83 -44.56 3.81
C GLY A 120 20.99 -45.00 4.73
N PRO A 121 21.12 -44.51 5.99
CA PRO A 121 20.29 -43.51 6.68
C PRO A 121 21.04 -42.41 7.51
N GLY A 122 20.34 -41.30 7.78
CA GLY A 122 20.33 -40.46 9.01
C GLY A 122 21.59 -40.05 9.81
N ARG A 123 21.75 -38.72 10.01
CA ARG A 123 22.04 -38.04 11.30
C ARG A 123 21.83 -36.52 11.16
N GLY A 124 21.40 -35.83 12.22
CA GLY A 124 20.95 -34.42 12.19
C GLY A 124 21.77 -33.43 13.03
N MET A 125 21.11 -32.34 13.45
CA MET A 125 21.62 -31.05 14.00
C MET A 125 22.19 -30.11 12.92
N GLY A 126 21.91 -28.79 12.92
CA GLY A 126 21.00 -28.00 13.76
C GLY A 126 21.33 -26.50 13.65
N GLY A 127 20.33 -25.65 13.37
CA GLY A 127 20.49 -24.20 13.26
C GLY A 127 19.18 -23.51 12.87
N PRO A 128 18.89 -22.28 13.35
CA PRO A 128 17.57 -21.67 13.19
C PRO A 128 17.32 -21.22 11.75
N GLY A 129 16.35 -21.86 11.09
CA GLY A 129 15.90 -21.48 9.76
C GLY A 129 15.24 -20.11 9.78
N ARG A 130 15.83 -19.13 9.10
CA ARG A 130 15.13 -17.90 8.70
C ARG A 130 14.03 -18.29 7.71
N GLY A 131 12.81 -17.78 7.91
CA GLY A 131 11.66 -18.15 7.10
C GLY A 131 11.88 -17.89 5.61
N MET A 132 11.76 -18.93 4.79
CA MET A 132 11.71 -18.80 3.34
C MET A 132 10.35 -18.19 2.95
N GLY A 133 10.36 -16.94 2.49
CA GLY A 133 9.17 -16.31 1.93
C GLY A 133 8.75 -17.01 0.63
N GLY A 134 7.50 -17.48 0.57
CA GLY A 134 6.95 -18.08 -0.64
C GLY A 134 6.75 -17.07 -1.78
N PRO A 135 6.76 -17.52 -3.05
CA PRO A 135 6.62 -16.64 -4.22
C PRO A 135 5.18 -16.11 -4.34
N GLY A 136 4.91 -14.98 -3.67
CA GLY A 136 3.58 -14.37 -3.66
C GLY A 136 3.38 -13.27 -2.61
N GLY A 137 4.28 -13.14 -1.63
CA GLY A 137 4.22 -12.08 -0.62
C GLY A 137 4.16 -10.67 -1.22
N PHE A 138 3.25 -9.84 -0.71
CA PHE A 138 3.41 -8.40 -0.79
C PHE A 138 4.58 -8.04 0.13
N MET A 139 5.71 -7.59 -0.44
CA MET A 139 6.81 -7.09 0.39
C MET A 139 6.30 -5.88 1.16
N ASP A 140 6.40 -5.93 2.49
CA ASP A 140 6.27 -4.71 3.27
C ASP A 140 7.51 -3.85 3.01
N GLY A 141 7.36 -2.53 3.09
CA GLY A 141 8.48 -1.61 3.02
C GLY A 141 9.47 -1.75 4.19
N SER A 142 9.20 -2.63 5.15
CA SER A 142 10.08 -3.06 6.24
C SER A 142 11.06 -4.19 5.85
N ASP A 143 10.72 -5.02 4.85
CA ASP A 143 11.59 -6.10 4.33
C ASP A 143 12.81 -5.56 3.58
N LEU A 144 12.74 -4.31 3.10
CA LEU A 144 13.79 -3.63 2.35
C LEU A 144 14.91 -3.17 3.29
N GLN A 145 16.06 -3.84 3.21
CA GLN A 145 17.18 -3.64 4.13
C GLN A 145 17.90 -2.30 3.90
N TYR A 146 18.29 -1.66 5.01
CA TYR A 146 19.22 -0.53 5.01
C TYR A 146 20.67 -1.02 4.91
N VAL A 147 21.45 -0.40 4.04
CA VAL A 147 22.89 -0.59 3.91
C VAL A 147 23.62 0.74 4.12
N SER A 148 24.92 0.69 4.42
CA SER A 148 25.75 1.88 4.57
C SER A 148 26.25 2.40 3.22
N ALA A 149 26.25 3.71 3.03
CA ALA A 149 26.80 4.41 1.88
C ALA A 149 27.37 5.77 2.31
N ASP A 150 28.16 6.38 1.44
CA ASP A 150 28.49 7.80 1.53
C ASP A 150 27.59 8.59 0.56
N LEU A 151 27.11 9.76 0.97
CA LEU A 151 26.36 10.68 0.12
C LEU A 151 27.10 12.02 0.04
N ASN A 152 27.47 12.43 -1.17
CA ASN A 152 27.90 13.80 -1.43
C ASN A 152 26.73 14.66 -1.94
N LEU A 153 26.57 15.85 -1.37
CA LEU A 153 25.65 16.90 -1.79
C LEU A 153 26.46 18.17 -2.09
N GLU A 154 26.54 18.59 -3.34
CA GLU A 154 27.23 19.84 -3.75
C GLU A 154 28.65 20.00 -3.15
N GLY A 155 29.39 18.89 -3.00
CA GLY A 155 30.73 18.88 -2.41
C GLY A 155 30.78 18.56 -0.91
N GLU A 156 29.67 18.62 -0.17
CA GLU A 156 29.57 18.23 1.24
C GLU A 156 29.29 16.72 1.36
N THR A 157 30.17 15.94 2.01
CA THR A 157 30.02 14.49 2.16
C THR A 157 29.48 14.10 3.53
N PHE A 158 28.35 13.39 3.52
CA PHE A 158 27.77 12.69 4.66
C PHE A 158 28.19 11.22 4.58
N SER A 159 29.06 10.79 5.48
CA SER A 159 29.56 9.41 5.48
C SER A 159 28.67 8.47 6.27
N ASN A 160 28.70 7.18 5.91
CA ASN A 160 28.00 6.11 6.62
C ASN A 160 26.47 6.34 6.75
N VAL A 161 25.85 7.07 5.81
CA VAL A 161 24.38 7.23 5.77
C VAL A 161 23.72 5.89 5.49
N ALA A 162 22.56 5.65 6.10
CA ALA A 162 21.79 4.44 5.84
C ALA A 162 20.87 4.66 4.64
N ILE A 163 21.07 3.91 3.56
CA ILE A 163 20.26 3.98 2.34
C ILE A 163 19.57 2.64 2.10
N ARG A 164 18.33 2.71 1.60
CA ARG A 164 17.59 1.55 1.10
C ARG A 164 16.69 1.92 -0.07
N PHE A 165 16.22 0.92 -0.80
CA PHE A 165 15.07 1.09 -1.69
C PHE A 165 13.77 1.31 -0.90
N LYS A 166 12.76 1.91 -1.56
CA LYS A 166 11.43 2.13 -0.97
C LYS A 166 10.27 1.88 -1.94
N GLY A 167 9.07 1.73 -1.37
CA GLY A 167 7.83 1.60 -2.14
C GLY A 167 7.64 0.20 -2.72
N GLN A 168 6.39 -0.14 -3.07
CA GLN A 168 6.03 -1.46 -3.58
C GLN A 168 5.86 -1.44 -5.10
N ALA A 169 4.79 -0.79 -5.60
CA ALA A 169 4.50 -0.71 -7.04
C ALA A 169 5.63 -0.02 -7.81
N THR A 170 6.10 1.13 -7.33
CA THR A 170 7.17 1.93 -7.95
C THR A 170 8.47 1.12 -8.05
N LEU A 171 8.90 0.47 -6.97
CA LEU A 171 10.10 -0.36 -6.97
C LEU A 171 9.94 -1.53 -7.95
N ARG A 172 8.82 -2.26 -7.87
CA ARG A 172 8.53 -3.39 -8.77
C ARG A 172 8.56 -2.99 -10.24
N MET A 173 7.99 -1.82 -10.58
CA MET A 173 7.93 -1.34 -11.96
C MET A 173 9.25 -0.84 -12.55
N THR A 174 10.28 -0.58 -11.74
CA THR A 174 11.62 -0.25 -12.28
C THR A 174 12.34 -1.41 -12.95
N GLY A 175 11.89 -2.67 -12.76
CA GLY A 175 12.52 -3.86 -13.35
C GLY A 175 14.03 -3.91 -13.04
N ASN A 176 14.85 -3.95 -14.08
CA ASN A 176 16.32 -3.99 -13.97
C ASN A 176 16.99 -2.59 -14.12
N SER A 177 16.22 -1.49 -14.13
CA SER A 177 16.81 -0.14 -14.18
C SER A 177 17.46 0.25 -12.85
N LEU A 178 18.58 0.98 -12.93
CA LEU A 178 19.29 1.58 -11.80
C LEU A 178 18.55 2.77 -11.18
N LYS A 179 17.56 3.36 -11.89
CA LYS A 179 16.73 4.49 -11.42
C LYS A 179 15.68 4.04 -10.39
N LYS A 180 16.15 3.49 -9.27
CA LYS A 180 15.34 3.00 -8.14
C LYS A 180 14.87 4.16 -7.24
N PRO A 181 13.70 4.09 -6.61
CA PRO A 181 13.33 5.00 -5.53
C PRO A 181 14.08 4.67 -4.23
N TYR A 182 14.60 5.68 -3.53
CA TYR A 182 15.40 5.50 -2.32
C TYR A 182 14.76 6.16 -1.09
N LYS A 183 15.11 5.64 0.10
CA LYS A 183 15.00 6.34 1.39
C LYS A 183 16.40 6.46 1.98
N ILE A 184 16.74 7.68 2.40
CA ILE A 184 18.02 8.02 3.03
C ILE A 184 17.74 8.41 4.47
N ASP A 185 18.48 7.80 5.39
CA ASP A 185 18.36 7.95 6.83
C ASP A 185 19.76 8.31 7.38
N PHE A 186 19.95 9.59 7.66
CA PHE A 186 21.25 10.18 8.00
C PHE A 186 21.70 9.83 9.42
N ASN A 187 20.75 9.61 10.33
CA ASN A 187 21.01 9.43 11.75
C ASN A 187 20.86 7.99 12.25
N ARG A 188 20.50 7.02 11.40
CA ARG A 188 20.38 5.60 11.77
C ARG A 188 21.71 4.93 12.17
N ASN A 189 22.81 5.31 11.54
CA ASN A 189 24.14 4.74 11.80
C ASN A 189 25.07 5.73 12.54
N VAL A 190 24.68 7.00 12.63
CA VAL A 190 25.46 8.11 13.21
C VAL A 190 24.48 9.06 13.90
N ASP A 191 24.15 8.78 15.16
CA ASP A 191 23.04 9.42 15.91
C ASP A 191 23.02 10.96 15.86
N VAL A 192 24.21 11.58 15.78
CA VAL A 192 24.41 13.05 15.79
C VAL A 192 24.39 13.70 14.40
N GLN A 193 24.31 12.92 13.32
CA GLN A 193 24.35 13.43 11.95
C GLN A 193 22.96 13.93 11.52
N GLU A 194 22.81 15.25 11.43
CA GLU A 194 21.63 15.91 10.87
C GLU A 194 21.91 16.44 9.46
N PHE A 195 20.90 16.38 8.59
CA PHE A 195 20.93 16.89 7.23
C PHE A 195 19.93 18.04 7.12
N PHE A 196 20.40 19.30 7.12
CA PHE A 196 19.54 20.48 7.16
C PHE A 196 18.46 20.43 8.27
N SER A 197 18.83 20.04 9.50
CA SER A 197 17.93 19.77 10.64
C SER A 197 16.91 18.62 10.45
N LEU A 198 17.00 17.88 9.34
CA LEU A 198 16.27 16.64 9.07
C LEU A 198 17.13 15.44 9.45
N THR A 199 16.46 14.31 9.68
CA THR A 199 17.09 13.00 9.86
C THR A 199 16.90 12.10 8.64
N LYS A 200 15.84 12.30 7.86
CA LYS A 200 15.41 11.39 6.77
C LYS A 200 14.83 12.15 5.60
N ILE A 201 15.13 11.67 4.38
CA ILE A 201 14.54 12.15 3.13
C ILE A 201 14.19 10.97 2.22
N ASN A 202 13.29 11.21 1.27
CA ASN A 202 12.89 10.24 0.27
C ASN A 202 13.29 10.75 -1.12
N LEU A 203 13.85 9.88 -1.96
CA LEU A 203 14.13 10.15 -3.37
C LEU A 203 13.11 9.38 -4.22
N ASN A 204 12.11 10.10 -4.72
CA ASN A 204 11.09 9.60 -5.64
C ASN A 204 11.61 9.66 -7.07
N ASN A 205 11.55 8.53 -7.78
CA ASN A 205 12.14 8.36 -9.11
C ASN A 205 11.21 8.77 -10.27
N ASN A 206 10.01 9.28 -9.95
CA ASN A 206 8.99 9.76 -10.89
C ASN A 206 8.56 8.74 -11.96
N ALA A 207 8.59 7.43 -11.66
CA ALA A 207 8.26 6.38 -12.64
C ALA A 207 6.84 6.46 -13.23
N PHE A 208 5.90 7.09 -12.52
CA PHE A 208 4.52 7.30 -12.96
C PHE A 208 4.24 8.72 -13.49
N ASP A 209 5.13 9.68 -13.23
CA ASP A 209 4.91 11.09 -13.59
C ASP A 209 5.90 11.57 -14.68
N PRO A 210 5.51 11.54 -15.97
CA PRO A 210 6.30 12.12 -17.06
C PRO A 210 6.66 13.62 -16.89
N SER A 211 5.96 14.35 -16.02
CA SER A 211 6.22 15.77 -15.80
C SER A 211 7.29 16.06 -14.74
N PHE A 212 7.57 15.11 -13.85
CA PHE A 212 8.33 15.30 -12.60
C PHE A 212 7.72 16.36 -11.64
N MET A 213 6.53 16.89 -11.91
CA MET A 213 5.97 18.06 -11.22
C MET A 213 4.73 17.76 -10.38
N VAL A 214 3.99 16.67 -10.66
CA VAL A 214 2.67 16.43 -10.06
C VAL A 214 2.77 16.32 -8.54
N GLU A 215 3.70 15.51 -8.02
CA GLU A 215 3.85 15.35 -6.57
C GLU A 215 4.22 16.67 -5.86
N ALA A 216 5.18 17.41 -6.42
CA ALA A 216 5.66 18.68 -5.86
C ALA A 216 4.58 19.77 -5.87
N LEU A 217 3.85 19.90 -6.99
CA LEU A 217 2.71 20.81 -7.13
C LEU A 217 1.58 20.43 -6.17
N SER A 218 1.24 19.14 -6.08
CA SER A 218 0.16 18.67 -5.22
C SER A 218 0.45 18.94 -3.74
N TYR A 219 1.62 18.57 -3.20
CA TYR A 219 1.99 18.90 -1.80
C TYR A 219 2.00 20.42 -1.55
N GLU A 220 2.43 21.20 -2.54
CA GLU A 220 2.38 22.66 -2.47
C GLU A 220 0.94 23.17 -2.38
N THR A 221 -0.01 22.62 -3.16
CA THR A 221 -1.42 23.04 -3.06
C THR A 221 -2.05 22.70 -1.71
N PHE A 222 -1.65 21.60 -1.06
CA PHE A 222 -2.06 21.31 0.32
C PHE A 222 -1.55 22.37 1.30
N ARG A 223 -0.28 22.79 1.20
CA ARG A 223 0.30 23.87 2.03
C ARG A 223 -0.35 25.23 1.77
N ASP A 224 -0.56 25.58 0.50
CA ASP A 224 -1.26 26.79 0.06
C ASP A 224 -2.68 26.85 0.65
N PHE A 225 -3.28 25.71 0.97
CA PHE A 225 -4.59 25.58 1.62
C PHE A 225 -4.53 25.22 3.12
N GLN A 226 -3.40 25.54 3.77
CA GLN A 226 -3.17 25.43 5.22
C GLN A 226 -3.19 24.01 5.80
N ILE A 227 -3.01 22.98 4.97
CA ILE A 227 -2.89 21.59 5.41
C ILE A 227 -1.39 21.25 5.52
N PRO A 228 -0.89 20.82 6.70
CA PRO A 228 0.50 20.35 6.86
C PRO A 228 0.82 19.24 5.86
N ALA A 229 1.81 19.46 4.98
CA ALA A 229 2.17 18.54 3.91
C ALA A 229 3.67 18.57 3.60
N PRO A 230 4.29 17.41 3.28
CA PRO A 230 5.72 17.27 2.96
C PRO A 230 6.27 18.30 1.98
N ARG A 231 7.32 19.02 2.36
CA ARG A 231 8.07 19.91 1.45
C ARG A 231 8.85 19.08 0.43
N THR A 232 9.10 19.67 -0.74
CA THR A 232 9.80 19.00 -1.86
C THR A 232 10.95 19.83 -2.43
N ALA A 233 11.89 19.15 -3.07
CA ALA A 233 12.95 19.71 -3.91
C ALA A 233 13.23 18.73 -5.05
N TYR A 234 14.21 19.04 -5.91
CA TYR A 234 14.69 18.16 -6.97
C TYR A 234 16.15 17.77 -6.76
N ALA A 235 16.52 16.59 -7.25
CA ALA A 235 17.91 16.12 -7.25
C ALA A 235 18.30 15.44 -8.56
N LYS A 236 19.44 15.82 -9.14
CA LYS A 236 20.23 14.96 -10.03
C LYS A 236 20.92 13.91 -9.17
N VAL A 237 20.69 12.63 -9.42
CA VAL A 237 21.28 11.55 -8.64
C VAL A 237 22.34 10.80 -9.45
N TYR A 238 23.53 10.66 -8.88
CA TYR A 238 24.65 9.90 -9.42
C TYR A 238 25.02 8.74 -8.49
N LEU A 239 25.57 7.66 -9.05
CA LEU A 239 25.94 6.44 -8.34
C LEU A 239 27.38 6.02 -8.66
N THR A 240 28.18 5.76 -7.62
CA THR A 240 29.43 5.02 -7.73
C THR A 240 29.34 3.72 -6.91
N VAL A 241 29.74 2.61 -7.53
CA VAL A 241 29.96 1.31 -6.90
C VAL A 241 31.28 0.78 -7.48
N PRO A 242 32.40 0.80 -6.74
CA PRO A 242 33.72 0.49 -7.28
C PRO A 242 33.76 -0.84 -8.05
N GLY A 243 34.20 -0.80 -9.31
CA GLY A 243 34.24 -1.97 -10.20
C GLY A 243 32.91 -2.38 -10.85
N LYS A 244 31.80 -1.67 -10.57
CA LYS A 244 30.50 -1.87 -11.25
C LYS A 244 29.99 -0.61 -11.96
N PHE A 245 29.97 0.53 -11.27
CA PHE A 245 29.47 1.82 -11.78
C PHE A 245 30.41 2.94 -11.33
N ASP A 246 30.78 3.85 -12.23
CA ASP A 246 31.59 5.02 -11.91
C ASP A 246 30.85 6.30 -12.29
N LYS A 247 30.33 7.00 -11.27
CA LYS A 247 29.54 8.23 -11.40
C LYS A 247 28.39 8.12 -12.43
N GLU A 248 27.72 6.97 -12.44
CA GLU A 248 26.59 6.69 -13.32
C GLU A 248 25.42 7.63 -12.99
N TYR A 249 24.85 8.29 -13.99
CA TYR A 249 23.70 9.18 -13.79
C TYR A 249 22.42 8.34 -13.69
N LEU A 250 21.80 8.33 -12.50
CA LEU A 250 20.53 7.63 -12.28
C LEU A 250 19.33 8.41 -12.81
N GLY A 251 19.45 9.73 -12.99
CA GLY A 251 18.38 10.60 -13.47
C GLY A 251 17.99 11.71 -12.48
N LEU A 252 16.93 12.42 -12.83
CA LEU A 252 16.20 13.38 -12.01
C LEU A 252 15.23 12.69 -11.05
N TYR A 253 15.25 13.14 -9.80
CA TYR A 253 14.42 12.67 -8.69
C TYR A 253 13.70 13.84 -8.02
N THR A 254 12.52 13.55 -7.47
CA THR A 254 11.81 14.43 -6.53
C THR A 254 12.26 14.06 -5.13
N VAL A 255 12.82 15.01 -4.38
CA VAL A 255 13.17 14.85 -2.98
C VAL A 255 11.96 15.22 -2.14
N VAL A 256 11.52 14.34 -1.23
CA VAL A 256 10.33 14.53 -0.40
C VAL A 256 10.70 14.44 1.09
N GLU A 257 10.29 15.45 1.85
CA GLU A 257 10.38 15.49 3.32
C GLU A 257 9.74 14.26 3.95
N GLN A 258 10.41 13.62 4.91
CA GLN A 258 9.80 12.52 5.65
C GLN A 258 8.79 13.05 6.68
N VAL A 259 7.58 12.49 6.71
CA VAL A 259 6.66 12.66 7.84
C VAL A 259 7.19 11.81 9.01
N ASP A 260 7.78 12.49 10.00
CA ASP A 260 8.32 11.92 11.23
C ASP A 260 8.26 12.94 12.39
N SER A 261 8.91 12.66 13.51
CA SER A 261 8.96 13.52 14.70
C SER A 261 9.48 14.95 14.44
N ARG A 262 10.31 15.18 13.41
CA ARG A 262 10.77 16.53 13.03
C ARG A 262 9.69 17.26 12.23
N PHE A 263 9.01 16.57 11.31
CA PHE A 263 7.84 17.10 10.63
C PHE A 263 6.72 17.45 11.62
N LEU A 264 6.40 16.55 12.56
CA LEU A 264 5.36 16.78 13.56
C LEU A 264 5.68 18.03 14.39
N LYS A 265 6.89 18.11 14.95
CA LYS A 265 7.32 19.27 15.74
C LYS A 265 7.21 20.60 14.98
N ARG A 266 7.56 20.61 13.70
CA ARG A 266 7.54 21.81 12.85
C ARG A 266 6.12 22.30 12.55
N ASN A 267 5.15 21.40 12.37
CA ASN A 267 3.80 21.76 11.94
C ASN A 267 2.76 21.78 13.08
N PHE A 268 3.00 21.06 14.19
CA PHE A 268 2.05 20.91 15.30
C PHE A 268 2.67 21.25 16.68
N GLY A 269 3.87 21.85 16.72
CA GLY A 269 4.58 22.22 17.96
C GLY A 269 5.18 21.04 18.75
N HIS A 270 4.59 19.86 18.63
CA HIS A 270 4.94 18.64 19.37
C HIS A 270 5.40 17.50 18.45
N LYS A 271 6.21 16.59 18.98
CA LYS A 271 6.82 15.47 18.22
C LYS A 271 6.21 14.10 18.55
N ASP A 272 5.34 14.06 19.56
CA ASP A 272 4.82 12.87 20.22
C ASP A 272 3.36 12.62 19.80
N GLY A 273 2.81 11.45 20.14
CA GLY A 273 1.46 11.03 19.77
C GLY A 273 1.43 9.94 18.68
N LEU A 274 0.25 9.40 18.41
CA LEU A 274 0.06 8.27 17.49
C LEU A 274 0.08 8.73 16.02
N LEU A 275 1.11 8.35 15.27
CA LEU A 275 1.21 8.54 13.83
C LEU A 275 1.00 7.20 13.12
N LEU A 276 -0.03 7.11 12.28
CA LEU A 276 -0.41 5.93 11.50
C LEU A 276 -0.25 6.23 10.00
N LYS A 277 0.15 5.24 9.20
CA LYS A 277 0.17 5.33 7.72
C LYS A 277 -0.64 4.18 7.08
N PRO A 278 -1.96 4.31 6.89
CA PRO A 278 -2.80 3.28 6.28
C PRO A 278 -2.20 2.66 5.00
N SER A 279 -2.20 1.33 4.96
CA SER A 279 -1.81 0.51 3.81
C SER A 279 -3.02 -0.27 3.32
N MET A 280 -3.64 0.23 2.23
CA MET A 280 -4.83 -0.34 1.59
C MET A 280 -6.08 -0.47 2.51
N VAL A 281 -6.18 0.35 3.55
CA VAL A 281 -7.26 0.33 4.54
C VAL A 281 -8.43 1.20 4.08
N ARG A 282 -9.32 0.61 3.28
CA ARG A 282 -10.45 1.31 2.65
C ARG A 282 -11.58 1.58 3.64
N GLY A 283 -11.98 2.84 3.78
CA GLY A 283 -13.19 3.24 4.48
C GLY A 283 -13.06 3.46 5.99
N LEU A 284 -11.86 3.40 6.56
CA LEU A 284 -11.63 3.51 8.01
C LEU A 284 -12.51 2.52 8.84
N PRO A 285 -12.47 1.21 8.56
CA PRO A 285 -13.28 0.22 9.27
C PRO A 285 -12.80 0.02 10.71
N TYR A 286 -13.74 -0.38 11.56
CA TYR A 286 -13.51 -0.90 12.89
C TYR A 286 -13.17 -2.40 12.82
N PHE A 287 -12.08 -2.81 13.47
CA PHE A 287 -11.59 -4.20 13.47
C PHE A 287 -11.83 -4.95 14.78
N GLY A 288 -12.49 -4.33 15.77
CA GLY A 288 -12.64 -4.87 17.12
C GLY A 288 -11.77 -4.15 18.15
N GLU A 289 -11.66 -4.73 19.35
CA GLU A 289 -10.98 -4.14 20.51
C GLU A 289 -9.55 -4.70 20.74
N ASN A 290 -9.04 -5.46 19.77
CA ASN A 290 -7.67 -5.96 19.73
C ASN A 290 -6.80 -5.08 18.81
N TRP A 291 -5.67 -4.57 19.33
CA TRP A 291 -4.81 -3.66 18.58
C TRP A 291 -4.04 -4.33 17.43
N ASP A 292 -3.71 -5.63 17.54
CA ASP A 292 -2.95 -6.33 16.51
C ASP A 292 -3.73 -6.46 15.18
N ASP A 293 -5.06 -6.38 15.24
CA ASP A 293 -5.95 -6.35 14.08
C ASP A 293 -5.93 -4.98 13.36
N TYR A 294 -5.20 -3.98 13.87
CA TYR A 294 -5.00 -2.66 13.25
C TYR A 294 -3.61 -2.51 12.62
N LYS A 295 -2.79 -3.56 12.55
CA LYS A 295 -1.41 -3.49 12.00
C LYS A 295 -1.31 -2.89 10.58
N GLN A 296 -2.33 -3.02 9.74
CA GLN A 296 -2.42 -2.39 8.40
C GLN A 296 -2.55 -0.86 8.43
N TYR A 297 -2.80 -0.26 9.60
CA TYR A 297 -2.62 1.19 9.83
C TYR A 297 -1.14 1.59 9.99
N ASP A 298 -0.22 0.62 10.05
CA ASP A 298 1.24 0.79 9.98
C ASP A 298 1.79 1.94 10.86
N PRO A 299 1.81 1.73 12.20
CA PRO A 299 2.24 2.75 13.16
C PRO A 299 3.69 3.20 12.95
N LYS A 300 3.90 4.51 12.94
CA LYS A 300 5.21 5.17 12.81
C LYS A 300 5.73 5.77 14.11
N THR A 301 4.91 5.76 15.16
CA THR A 301 5.34 5.97 16.55
C THR A 301 6.07 4.70 17.02
N GLU A 302 7.25 4.84 17.64
CA GLU A 302 8.11 3.70 18.00
C GLU A 302 7.46 2.75 19.02
N VAL A 303 6.67 3.28 19.94
CA VAL A 303 5.89 2.53 20.93
C VAL A 303 4.49 3.12 20.94
N VAL A 304 3.48 2.30 20.65
CA VAL A 304 2.07 2.66 20.79
C VAL A 304 1.61 2.27 22.19
N THR A 305 1.15 3.24 22.98
CA THR A 305 0.56 2.95 24.29
C THR A 305 -0.85 2.39 24.16
N TRP A 306 -1.30 1.61 25.15
CA TRP A 306 -2.67 1.09 25.15
C TRP A 306 -3.74 2.21 25.10
N ASN A 307 -3.47 3.38 25.69
CA ASN A 307 -4.38 4.52 25.62
C ASN A 307 -4.51 5.08 24.19
N GLU A 308 -3.41 5.17 23.44
CA GLU A 308 -3.42 5.60 22.03
C GLU A 308 -4.11 4.57 21.14
N ALA A 309 -3.77 3.29 21.30
CA ALA A 309 -4.42 2.18 20.61
C ALA A 309 -5.93 2.17 20.88
N LYS A 310 -6.34 2.17 22.15
CA LYS A 310 -7.75 2.19 22.56
C LYS A 310 -8.48 3.40 22.00
N ARG A 311 -7.89 4.61 22.06
CA ARG A 311 -8.53 5.81 21.49
C ARG A 311 -8.77 5.68 19.98
N PHE A 312 -7.89 5.01 19.25
CA PHE A 312 -8.07 4.76 17.82
C PHE A 312 -9.12 3.69 17.54
N MET A 313 -9.17 2.64 18.35
CA MET A 313 -10.23 1.62 18.28
C MET A 313 -11.60 2.22 18.61
N ASP A 314 -11.70 3.01 19.69
CA ASP A 314 -12.90 3.75 20.07
C ASP A 314 -13.35 4.72 18.96
N PHE A 315 -12.40 5.45 18.34
CA PHE A 315 -12.68 6.35 17.21
C PHE A 315 -13.23 5.60 15.99
N THR A 316 -12.57 4.53 15.56
CA THR A 316 -13.03 3.76 14.40
C THR A 316 -14.37 3.08 14.67
N LYS A 317 -14.58 2.51 15.87
CA LYS A 317 -15.87 2.02 16.35
C LYS A 317 -16.94 3.10 16.27
N PHE A 318 -16.67 4.27 16.86
CA PHE A 318 -17.59 5.38 16.90
C PHE A 318 -17.95 5.89 15.50
N ALA A 319 -17.00 6.01 14.58
CA ALA A 319 -17.26 6.44 13.20
C ALA A 319 -18.16 5.45 12.42
N ASN A 320 -18.06 4.15 12.72
CA ASN A 320 -18.78 3.09 12.01
C ASN A 320 -20.13 2.70 12.64
N GLU A 321 -20.25 2.72 13.98
CA GLU A 321 -21.34 2.06 14.72
C GLU A 321 -22.27 3.01 15.49
N SER A 322 -21.87 4.26 15.77
CA SER A 322 -22.74 5.24 16.45
C SER A 322 -23.98 5.58 15.63
N THR A 323 -25.06 6.04 16.27
CA THR A 323 -26.20 6.65 15.56
C THR A 323 -25.80 7.98 14.92
N ASP A 324 -26.53 8.44 13.89
CA ASP A 324 -26.19 9.69 13.20
C ASP A 324 -26.34 10.94 14.10
N GLU A 325 -27.22 10.88 15.09
CA GLU A 325 -27.35 11.94 16.10
C GLU A 325 -26.13 11.98 17.04
N GLU A 326 -25.70 10.83 17.58
CA GLU A 326 -24.48 10.74 18.39
C GLU A 326 -23.25 11.17 17.57
N PHE A 327 -23.12 10.69 16.33
CA PHE A 327 -22.03 11.06 15.44
C PHE A 327 -21.96 12.57 15.24
N ARG A 328 -23.10 13.22 14.94
CA ARG A 328 -23.16 14.68 14.76
C ARG A 328 -22.73 15.43 16.03
N GLN A 329 -23.10 14.94 17.20
CA GLN A 329 -22.78 15.58 18.47
C GLN A 329 -21.30 15.40 18.89
N THR A 330 -20.73 14.21 18.67
CA THR A 330 -19.50 13.78 19.36
C THR A 330 -18.30 13.51 18.45
N ILE A 331 -18.44 13.40 17.11
CA ILE A 331 -17.29 13.12 16.22
C ILE A 331 -16.19 14.20 16.32
N GLY A 332 -16.57 15.45 16.61
CA GLY A 332 -15.66 16.57 16.84
C GLY A 332 -14.79 16.45 18.09
N GLU A 333 -15.04 15.50 18.99
CA GLU A 333 -14.14 15.16 20.11
C GLU A 333 -13.00 14.23 19.67
N TYR A 334 -13.18 13.50 18.56
CA TYR A 334 -12.15 12.62 18.00
C TYR A 334 -11.31 13.32 16.94
N ILE A 335 -11.93 14.11 16.06
CA ILE A 335 -11.25 14.68 14.88
C ILE A 335 -11.26 16.21 14.90
N ASP A 336 -10.30 16.79 14.16
CA ASP A 336 -10.42 18.15 13.67
C ASP A 336 -11.25 18.13 12.38
N ILE A 337 -12.53 18.49 12.50
CA ILE A 337 -13.48 18.48 11.38
C ILE A 337 -13.04 19.48 10.31
N ASP A 338 -12.59 20.68 10.69
CA ASP A 338 -12.16 21.72 9.74
C ASP A 338 -10.98 21.25 8.89
N GLN A 339 -9.96 20.72 9.58
CA GLN A 339 -8.77 20.15 8.96
C GLN A 339 -9.12 18.99 8.01
N PHE A 340 -10.00 18.09 8.44
CA PHE A 340 -10.42 16.95 7.62
C PHE A 340 -11.23 17.37 6.38
N LEU A 341 -12.15 18.32 6.50
CA LEU A 341 -12.95 18.80 5.36
C LEU A 341 -12.06 19.55 4.35
N ARG A 342 -11.05 20.30 4.79
CA ARG A 342 -10.02 20.87 3.90
C ARG A 342 -9.19 19.79 3.22
N PHE A 343 -8.70 18.80 3.98
CA PHE A 343 -7.95 17.66 3.45
C PHE A 343 -8.75 16.88 2.40
N LEU A 344 -10.05 16.66 2.64
CA LEU A 344 -10.95 16.05 1.68
C LEU A 344 -11.15 16.93 0.44
N ALA A 345 -11.44 18.22 0.62
CA ALA A 345 -11.64 19.17 -0.48
C ALA A 345 -10.44 19.22 -1.44
N VAL A 346 -9.20 19.26 -0.92
CA VAL A 346 -7.99 19.23 -1.76
C VAL A 346 -7.86 17.91 -2.51
N ASN A 347 -7.97 16.75 -1.84
CA ASN A 347 -7.90 15.43 -2.50
C ASN A 347 -8.94 15.28 -3.63
N VAL A 348 -10.17 15.79 -3.41
CA VAL A 348 -11.26 15.76 -4.39
C VAL A 348 -10.99 16.71 -5.56
N ALA A 349 -10.53 17.93 -5.27
CA ALA A 349 -10.24 18.91 -6.31
C ALA A 349 -9.10 18.42 -7.24
N ILE A 350 -8.03 17.83 -6.68
CA ILE A 350 -6.90 17.29 -7.45
C ILE A 350 -7.10 15.85 -7.97
N ALA A 351 -8.28 15.25 -7.77
CA ALA A 351 -8.63 13.88 -8.16
C ALA A 351 -7.64 12.80 -7.67
N ASN A 352 -7.23 12.86 -6.39
CA ASN A 352 -6.27 11.93 -5.81
C ASN A 352 -6.92 10.58 -5.43
N TYR A 353 -7.18 9.71 -6.41
CA TYR A 353 -7.85 8.43 -6.17
C TYR A 353 -6.95 7.31 -5.61
N ASP A 354 -5.61 7.46 -5.62
CA ASP A 354 -4.73 6.52 -4.88
C ASP A 354 -4.74 6.74 -3.35
N SER A 355 -5.62 7.63 -2.86
CA SER A 355 -5.67 8.05 -1.46
C SER A 355 -6.85 7.44 -0.68
N ILE A 356 -7.29 8.16 0.37
CA ILE A 356 -8.54 7.94 1.12
C ILE A 356 -9.78 7.80 0.23
N LEU A 357 -9.80 8.41 -0.97
CA LEU A 357 -10.96 8.41 -1.86
C LEU A 357 -11.31 7.03 -2.45
N GLN A 358 -10.34 6.11 -2.57
CA GLN A 358 -10.60 4.79 -3.15
C GLN A 358 -9.68 3.68 -2.65
N MET A 359 -8.37 3.93 -2.53
CA MET A 359 -7.40 2.89 -2.23
C MET A 359 -7.20 2.65 -0.73
N GLY A 360 -7.40 3.67 0.10
CA GLY A 360 -7.23 3.55 1.56
C GLY A 360 -5.76 3.63 2.01
N GLN A 361 -4.94 4.33 1.23
CA GLN A 361 -3.50 4.51 1.46
C GLN A 361 -3.09 5.96 1.16
N ASN A 362 -1.78 6.26 1.15
CA ASN A 362 -1.23 7.55 0.72
C ASN A 362 -1.72 8.77 1.53
N TYR A 363 -1.89 8.56 2.83
CA TYR A 363 -1.97 9.61 3.84
C TYR A 363 -1.44 9.08 5.17
N TYR A 364 -1.27 9.98 6.13
CA TYR A 364 -1.10 9.65 7.54
C TYR A 364 -2.30 10.13 8.35
N ILE A 365 -2.62 9.41 9.42
CA ILE A 365 -3.49 9.88 10.49
C ILE A 365 -2.58 10.18 11.69
N TYR A 366 -2.64 11.40 12.23
CA TYR A 366 -1.87 11.80 13.40
C TYR A 366 -2.81 12.19 14.54
N HIS A 367 -2.65 11.58 15.70
CA HIS A 367 -3.26 12.04 16.96
C HIS A 367 -2.39 13.17 17.52
N ASN A 368 -2.87 14.41 17.40
CA ASN A 368 -2.22 15.54 18.03
C ASN A 368 -2.52 15.53 19.54
N PRO A 369 -1.52 15.38 20.44
CA PRO A 369 -1.74 15.31 21.88
C PRO A 369 -2.14 16.66 22.50
N GLU A 370 -1.87 17.80 21.84
CA GLU A 370 -2.23 19.14 22.34
C GLU A 370 -3.74 19.39 22.19
N THR A 371 -4.30 19.08 21.03
CA THR A 371 -5.74 19.23 20.74
C THR A 371 -6.54 17.98 21.10
N ASN A 372 -5.87 16.86 21.41
CA ASN A 372 -6.40 15.52 21.55
C ASN A 372 -7.12 14.98 20.28
N LYS A 373 -6.92 15.58 19.11
CA LYS A 373 -7.68 15.25 17.88
C LYS A 373 -6.84 14.54 16.82
N TYR A 374 -7.49 13.71 16.02
CA TYR A 374 -6.91 13.17 14.78
C TYR A 374 -6.94 14.22 13.67
N VAL A 375 -5.83 14.30 12.93
CA VAL A 375 -5.61 15.15 11.74
C VAL A 375 -4.98 14.33 10.61
N TRP A 376 -5.21 14.73 9.36
CA TRP A 376 -4.75 13.99 8.17
C TRP A 376 -3.62 14.72 7.44
N ILE A 377 -2.56 13.99 7.06
CA ILE A 377 -1.40 14.53 6.34
C ILE A 377 -1.29 13.76 5.00
N PRO A 378 -1.21 14.44 3.85
CA PRO A 378 -1.10 13.76 2.55
C PRO A 378 0.26 13.07 2.36
N TRP A 379 0.30 12.03 1.54
CA TRP A 379 1.51 11.30 1.15
C TRP A 379 1.39 10.75 -0.29
N ASP A 380 2.50 10.37 -0.95
CA ASP A 380 2.59 9.79 -2.31
C ASP A 380 1.54 10.37 -3.28
N LEU A 381 1.78 11.60 -3.74
CA LEU A 381 0.83 12.39 -4.55
C LEU A 381 1.11 12.34 -6.07
N ASP A 382 2.02 11.49 -6.55
CA ASP A 382 2.43 11.42 -7.96
C ASP A 382 1.32 10.97 -8.92
N LEU A 383 0.32 10.24 -8.42
CA LEU A 383 -0.87 9.80 -9.17
C LEU A 383 -2.08 10.76 -9.10
N SER A 384 -1.88 12.00 -8.62
CA SER A 384 -2.92 13.05 -8.66
C SER A 384 -3.05 13.70 -10.06
N PHE A 385 -3.92 14.71 -10.20
CA PHE A 385 -4.22 15.41 -11.47
C PHE A 385 -4.60 14.49 -12.64
N GLY A 386 -5.47 13.50 -12.39
CA GLY A 386 -5.94 12.57 -13.41
C GLY A 386 -4.95 11.46 -13.79
N LYS A 387 -3.84 11.31 -13.06
CA LYS A 387 -2.82 10.28 -13.31
C LYS A 387 -3.09 8.96 -12.60
N PHE A 388 -4.21 8.79 -11.89
CA PHE A 388 -4.51 7.52 -11.24
C PHE A 388 -5.09 6.52 -12.24
N MET A 389 -4.24 5.62 -12.76
CA MET A 389 -4.62 4.73 -13.88
C MET A 389 -5.79 3.79 -13.60
N MET A 390 -6.06 3.46 -12.32
CA MET A 390 -7.22 2.64 -11.92
C MET A 390 -8.52 3.45 -11.79
N GLY A 391 -8.44 4.78 -11.84
CA GLY A 391 -9.56 5.72 -11.85
C GLY A 391 -10.12 5.99 -13.25
N GLY A 392 -9.72 5.23 -14.27
CA GLY A 392 -10.13 5.46 -15.66
C GLY A 392 -9.23 6.46 -16.38
N ASP A 393 -9.71 7.04 -17.47
CA ASP A 393 -8.97 8.04 -18.23
C ASP A 393 -8.94 9.43 -17.51
N PRO A 394 -8.01 10.32 -17.89
CA PRO A 394 -7.88 11.62 -17.23
C PRO A 394 -9.11 12.51 -17.34
N ASP A 395 -9.88 12.45 -18.43
CA ASP A 395 -11.06 13.30 -18.63
C ASP A 395 -12.23 12.83 -17.77
N THR A 396 -12.43 11.51 -17.63
CA THR A 396 -13.35 10.93 -16.64
C THR A 396 -12.98 11.37 -15.21
N GLN A 397 -11.70 11.35 -14.84
CA GLN A 397 -11.23 11.83 -13.53
C GLN A 397 -11.42 13.34 -13.35
N ALA A 398 -11.25 14.15 -14.41
CA ALA A 398 -11.55 15.58 -14.35
C ALA A 398 -13.05 15.85 -14.08
N GLN A 399 -13.93 14.96 -14.55
CA GLN A 399 -15.37 15.04 -14.36
C GLN A 399 -15.88 14.38 -13.07
N SER A 400 -15.02 13.91 -12.16
CA SER A 400 -15.47 13.18 -10.97
C SER A 400 -16.37 14.01 -10.04
N SER A 401 -17.31 13.35 -9.37
CA SER A 401 -18.27 14.02 -8.49
C SER A 401 -17.57 14.63 -7.27
N ILE A 402 -17.93 15.87 -6.95
CA ILE A 402 -17.57 16.52 -5.68
C ILE A 402 -18.54 16.16 -4.56
N ARG A 403 -19.75 15.67 -4.88
CA ARG A 403 -20.81 15.34 -3.91
C ARG A 403 -20.77 13.88 -3.47
N GLU A 404 -20.35 13.00 -4.37
CA GLU A 404 -20.07 11.59 -4.09
C GLU A 404 -18.57 11.29 -4.36
N PRO A 405 -17.65 11.85 -3.55
CA PRO A 405 -16.22 11.91 -3.89
C PRO A 405 -15.48 10.57 -3.76
N ASN A 406 -15.93 9.70 -2.85
CA ASN A 406 -15.33 8.42 -2.55
C ASN A 406 -15.89 7.30 -3.43
N SER A 407 -15.00 6.58 -4.12
CA SER A 407 -15.36 5.46 -5.00
C SER A 407 -15.84 4.23 -4.21
N VAL A 408 -15.48 4.14 -2.93
CA VAL A 408 -15.82 3.06 -2.00
C VAL A 408 -16.50 3.62 -0.76
N LYS A 409 -17.37 2.85 -0.09
CA LYS A 409 -18.03 3.27 1.16
C LYS A 409 -16.97 3.71 2.17
N HIS A 410 -17.17 4.88 2.77
CA HIS A 410 -16.25 5.45 3.76
C HIS A 410 -17.05 6.15 4.85
N PRO A 411 -17.54 5.43 5.89
CA PRO A 411 -18.45 5.95 6.91
C PRO A 411 -18.10 7.32 7.47
N LEU A 412 -16.82 7.63 7.73
CA LEU A 412 -16.43 8.98 8.15
C LEU A 412 -16.80 10.07 7.12
N ILE A 413 -16.45 9.89 5.84
CA ILE A 413 -16.77 10.85 4.76
C ILE A 413 -18.27 10.87 4.51
N ASP A 414 -18.88 9.68 4.32
CA ASP A 414 -20.30 9.53 4.00
C ASP A 414 -21.19 10.26 5.03
N ARG A 415 -20.86 10.13 6.32
CA ARG A 415 -21.64 10.70 7.43
C ARG A 415 -21.31 12.18 7.69
N LEU A 416 -20.06 12.61 7.50
CA LEU A 416 -19.72 14.04 7.56
C LEU A 416 -20.45 14.82 6.47
N LEU A 417 -20.49 14.30 5.23
CA LEU A 417 -21.19 14.94 4.12
C LEU A 417 -22.72 14.79 4.16
N ALA A 418 -23.25 13.89 5.00
CA ALA A 418 -24.70 13.83 5.29
C ALA A 418 -25.17 14.96 6.23
N VAL A 419 -24.27 15.59 6.98
CA VAL A 419 -24.61 16.75 7.82
C VAL A 419 -24.54 18.03 6.98
N GLU A 420 -25.68 18.69 6.80
CA GLU A 420 -25.87 19.87 5.95
C GLU A 420 -24.79 20.95 6.16
N GLU A 421 -24.59 21.37 7.42
CA GLU A 421 -23.57 22.36 7.83
C GLU A 421 -22.14 22.00 7.38
N TRP A 422 -21.75 20.73 7.55
CA TRP A 422 -20.40 20.27 7.21
C TRP A 422 -20.22 20.05 5.70
N ASN A 423 -21.29 19.64 5.01
CA ASN A 423 -21.33 19.61 3.54
C ASN A 423 -21.20 21.02 2.96
N GLU A 424 -21.90 22.01 3.53
CA GLU A 424 -21.75 23.42 3.12
C GLU A 424 -20.33 23.92 3.30
N HIS A 425 -19.68 23.70 4.45
CA HIS A 425 -18.27 24.06 4.66
C HIS A 425 -17.33 23.35 3.68
N TYR A 426 -17.53 22.06 3.42
CA TYR A 426 -16.75 21.30 2.44
C TYR A 426 -16.90 21.83 1.00
N LEU A 427 -18.12 22.14 0.56
CA LEU A 427 -18.36 22.74 -0.76
C LEU A 427 -17.83 24.18 -0.85
N GLN A 428 -17.83 24.93 0.26
CA GLN A 428 -17.15 26.22 0.35
C GLN A 428 -15.63 26.06 0.20
N TYR A 429 -15.02 25.04 0.83
CA TYR A 429 -13.59 24.76 0.66
C TYR A 429 -13.21 24.31 -0.75
N ILE A 430 -14.01 23.47 -1.41
CA ILE A 430 -13.80 23.15 -2.83
C ILE A 430 -13.87 24.42 -3.68
N ARG A 431 -14.86 25.28 -3.45
CA ARG A 431 -15.02 26.55 -4.17
C ARG A 431 -13.83 27.48 -3.96
N GLN A 432 -13.39 27.65 -2.72
CA GLN A 432 -12.24 28.48 -2.36
C GLN A 432 -10.96 27.94 -3.00
N PHE A 433 -10.64 26.66 -2.79
CA PHE A 433 -9.46 26.01 -3.34
C PHE A 433 -9.40 26.12 -4.86
N THR A 434 -10.52 25.88 -5.55
CA THR A 434 -10.61 25.97 -7.03
C THR A 434 -10.41 27.41 -7.53
N ASN A 435 -10.94 28.40 -6.82
CA ASN A 435 -10.90 29.81 -7.22
C ASN A 435 -9.62 30.55 -6.80
N GLU A 436 -8.83 30.03 -5.86
CA GLU A 436 -7.66 30.74 -5.29
C GLU A 436 -6.34 29.98 -5.50
N ILE A 437 -6.37 28.65 -5.46
CA ILE A 437 -5.17 27.78 -5.44
C ILE A 437 -5.04 26.97 -6.74
N LEU A 438 -6.10 26.27 -7.17
CA LEU A 438 -6.10 25.41 -8.37
C LEU A 438 -6.45 26.18 -9.66
N LEU A 439 -6.07 27.45 -9.75
CA LEU A 439 -6.27 28.25 -10.95
C LEU A 439 -5.31 27.80 -12.07
N PRO A 440 -5.78 27.56 -13.32
CA PRO A 440 -4.92 27.13 -14.43
C PRO A 440 -3.69 28.03 -14.64
N ASP A 441 -3.86 29.36 -14.57
CA ASP A 441 -2.74 30.32 -14.69
C ASP A 441 -1.76 30.25 -13.53
N ARG A 442 -2.23 30.08 -12.29
CA ARG A 442 -1.37 29.95 -11.10
C ARG A 442 -0.54 28.68 -11.17
N ILE A 443 -1.15 27.57 -11.62
CA ILE A 443 -0.42 26.30 -11.76
C ILE A 443 0.51 26.33 -12.96
N GLN A 444 0.13 26.93 -14.11
CA GLN A 444 1.05 27.13 -15.23
C GLN A 444 2.27 27.97 -14.82
N GLN A 445 2.09 29.05 -14.05
CA GLN A 445 3.23 29.84 -13.53
C GLN A 445 4.17 28.99 -12.66
N LYS A 446 3.65 28.08 -11.82
CA LYS A 446 4.48 27.14 -11.06
C LYS A 446 5.17 26.12 -11.99
N VAL A 447 4.48 25.57 -12.98
CA VAL A 447 5.04 24.68 -14.02
C VAL A 447 6.18 25.36 -14.79
N ASP A 448 5.98 26.61 -15.25
CA ASP A 448 6.98 27.39 -15.98
C ASP A 448 8.22 27.68 -15.12
N ALA A 449 8.02 28.01 -13.83
CA ALA A 449 9.12 28.24 -12.89
C ALA A 449 9.94 26.98 -12.61
N ILE A 450 9.29 25.81 -12.47
CA ILE A 450 9.97 24.53 -12.32
C ILE A 450 10.67 24.15 -13.64
N HIS A 451 10.03 24.35 -14.79
CA HIS A 451 10.62 24.09 -16.10
C HIS A 451 11.91 24.90 -16.32
N ALA A 452 11.91 26.18 -15.95
CA ALA A 452 13.08 27.05 -16.07
C ALA A 452 14.34 26.48 -15.40
N VAL A 453 14.21 25.78 -14.26
CA VAL A 453 15.35 25.14 -13.57
C VAL A 453 15.59 23.68 -13.97
N LEU A 454 14.57 22.94 -14.38
CA LEU A 454 14.71 21.50 -14.69
C LEU A 454 15.04 21.20 -16.15
N HIS A 455 14.68 22.06 -17.12
CA HIS A 455 14.69 21.69 -18.54
C HIS A 455 16.02 21.14 -19.07
N GLU A 456 17.17 21.75 -18.71
CA GLU A 456 18.49 21.22 -19.11
C GLU A 456 18.78 19.86 -18.48
N THR A 457 18.33 19.62 -17.25
CA THR A 457 18.46 18.31 -16.58
C THR A 457 17.57 17.25 -17.21
N VAL A 458 16.33 17.59 -17.58
CA VAL A 458 15.43 16.63 -18.24
C VAL A 458 15.90 16.28 -19.66
N LYS A 459 16.71 17.13 -20.32
CA LYS A 459 17.39 16.76 -21.58
C LYS A 459 18.44 15.66 -21.42
N GLU A 460 18.92 15.40 -20.21
CA GLU A 460 19.83 14.29 -19.89
C GLU A 460 19.08 12.96 -19.67
N GLU A 461 17.75 12.98 -19.52
CA GLU A 461 16.92 11.78 -19.49
C GLU A 461 16.80 11.15 -20.90
N PRO A 462 16.41 9.86 -21.02
CA PRO A 462 16.13 9.24 -22.31
C PRO A 462 15.14 10.06 -23.15
N ARG A 463 15.41 10.22 -24.45
CA ARG A 463 14.68 11.17 -25.32
C ARG A 463 13.15 11.07 -25.24
N ASN A 464 12.60 9.87 -25.15
CA ASN A 464 11.15 9.66 -25.01
C ASN A 464 10.60 10.25 -23.70
N VAL A 465 11.38 10.26 -22.61
CA VAL A 465 11.03 10.95 -21.36
C VAL A 465 10.91 12.46 -21.59
N TYR A 466 11.90 13.04 -22.28
CA TYR A 466 11.91 14.47 -22.58
C TYR A 466 10.75 14.88 -23.51
N ASP A 467 10.46 14.07 -24.53
CA ASP A 467 9.33 14.31 -25.44
C ASP A 467 7.97 14.23 -24.69
N GLU A 468 7.80 13.29 -23.75
CA GLU A 468 6.61 13.18 -22.88
C GLU A 468 6.51 14.32 -21.84
N TYR A 469 7.65 14.73 -21.27
CA TYR A 469 7.77 15.88 -20.36
C TYR A 469 7.29 17.18 -21.03
N LEU A 470 7.71 17.43 -22.28
CA LEU A 470 7.28 18.61 -23.04
C LEU A 470 5.75 18.65 -23.26
N LYS A 471 5.09 17.50 -23.40
CA LYS A 471 3.61 17.43 -23.48
C LYS A 471 2.95 17.80 -22.15
N CYS A 472 3.52 17.40 -21.02
CA CYS A 472 2.94 17.67 -19.70
C CYS A 472 2.98 19.15 -19.31
N ILE A 473 4.07 19.86 -19.67
CA ILE A 473 4.28 21.26 -19.30
C ILE A 473 3.60 22.25 -20.26
N ALA A 474 3.18 21.80 -21.45
CA ALA A 474 2.53 22.64 -22.44
C ALA A 474 1.24 23.24 -21.88
N ARG A 475 0.97 24.52 -22.17
CA ARG A 475 -0.23 25.22 -21.67
C ARG A 475 -1.53 24.65 -22.22
N THR A 476 -1.51 24.12 -23.44
CA THR A 476 -2.62 23.44 -24.10
C THR A 476 -2.17 22.06 -24.56
N SER A 477 -3.03 21.05 -24.43
CA SER A 477 -2.81 19.77 -25.12
C SER A 477 -2.77 20.01 -26.64
N ALA A 478 -1.83 19.39 -27.35
CA ALA A 478 -1.84 19.39 -28.81
C ALA A 478 -3.03 18.54 -29.30
N ASP A 479 -3.94 19.19 -30.05
CA ASP A 479 -5.04 18.65 -30.86
C ASP A 479 -5.58 17.24 -30.56
N ASN A 480 -6.75 17.17 -29.91
CA ASN A 480 -7.64 15.98 -29.89
C ASN A 480 -7.01 14.63 -29.50
N ASP A 481 -5.81 14.62 -28.91
CA ASP A 481 -5.11 13.40 -28.51
C ASP A 481 -5.72 12.86 -27.20
N THR A 482 -6.93 12.31 -27.30
CA THR A 482 -7.62 11.55 -26.24
C THR A 482 -6.96 10.18 -26.02
N SER A 483 -5.69 10.02 -26.39
CA SER A 483 -5.04 8.72 -26.42
C SER A 483 -4.58 8.29 -25.03
N SER A 484 -5.44 7.47 -24.43
CA SER A 484 -5.09 6.31 -23.62
C SER A 484 -4.06 6.53 -22.50
N SER A 485 -4.53 6.22 -21.29
CA SER A 485 -3.73 5.86 -20.12
C SER A 485 -2.54 4.90 -20.35
N LEU A 486 -2.46 4.22 -21.49
CA LEU A 486 -1.48 3.19 -21.80
C LEU A 486 -0.72 3.48 -23.11
N PRO A 487 0.61 3.31 -23.17
CA PRO A 487 1.38 3.56 -24.38
C PRO A 487 1.02 2.60 -25.54
N PRO A 488 1.32 3.01 -26.80
CA PRO A 488 1.08 2.21 -28.00
C PRO A 488 1.69 0.80 -27.90
N ALA A 489 1.02 -0.18 -28.51
CA ALA A 489 1.36 -1.60 -28.36
C ALA A 489 2.80 -1.97 -28.81
N ASN A 490 3.44 -1.17 -29.67
CA ASN A 490 4.80 -1.41 -30.14
C ASN A 490 5.90 -1.11 -29.09
N ASP A 491 5.71 -0.15 -28.19
CA ASP A 491 6.72 0.12 -27.14
C ASP A 491 6.68 -0.91 -26.00
N ARG A 492 5.57 -1.64 -25.85
CA ARG A 492 5.41 -2.75 -24.89
C ARG A 492 6.34 -3.95 -25.15
N ARG A 493 7.20 -3.89 -26.18
CA ARG A 493 8.19 -4.94 -26.53
C ARG A 493 9.63 -4.58 -26.18
N ARG A 494 9.93 -3.33 -25.82
CA ARG A 494 11.26 -2.92 -25.35
C ARG A 494 11.21 -2.79 -23.84
N GLY A 495 12.02 -3.58 -23.13
CA GLY A 495 12.11 -3.52 -21.67
C GLY A 495 12.46 -2.13 -21.16
N PHE A 496 12.08 -1.82 -19.92
CA PHE A 496 12.11 -0.51 -19.28
C PHE A 496 13.50 0.17 -19.37
N ARG A 497 13.73 0.95 -20.44
CA ARG A 497 14.86 1.89 -20.58
C ARG A 497 14.48 3.28 -20.05
N GLY A 498 14.04 3.34 -18.80
CA GLY A 498 13.87 4.58 -18.03
C GLY A 498 12.75 5.53 -18.48
N GLY A 499 11.81 5.08 -19.33
CA GLY A 499 10.69 5.91 -19.84
C GLY A 499 9.46 5.93 -18.92
N PRO A 500 8.70 7.05 -18.85
CA PRO A 500 7.39 7.06 -18.21
C PRO A 500 6.45 6.09 -18.94
N MET A 501 5.72 5.28 -18.17
CA MET A 501 4.92 4.15 -18.67
C MET A 501 3.48 4.51 -19.08
N PHE A 502 3.15 5.81 -19.18
CA PHE A 502 1.78 6.32 -19.20
C PHE A 502 1.62 7.48 -20.19
N GLY A 503 0.40 7.69 -20.71
CA GLY A 503 0.10 8.77 -21.64
C GLY A 503 0.24 10.15 -20.99
N SER A 504 0.98 11.05 -21.63
CA SER A 504 1.17 12.43 -21.15
C SER A 504 0.12 13.38 -21.69
N PHE A 505 -0.44 14.18 -20.80
CA PHE A 505 -1.34 15.28 -21.11
C PHE A 505 -0.90 16.54 -20.37
N SER A 506 -1.27 17.71 -20.89
CA SER A 506 -0.99 19.00 -20.27
C SER A 506 -1.64 19.11 -18.89
N ILE A 507 -0.84 19.44 -17.88
CA ILE A 507 -1.31 19.64 -16.49
C ILE A 507 -2.32 20.80 -16.45
N ALA A 508 -2.00 21.93 -17.08
CA ALA A 508 -2.88 23.10 -17.10
C ALA A 508 -4.21 22.83 -17.82
N SER A 509 -4.18 22.12 -18.95
CA SER A 509 -5.37 21.68 -19.71
C SER A 509 -6.28 20.77 -18.86
N TRP A 510 -5.71 19.82 -18.11
CA TRP A 510 -6.48 18.98 -17.19
C TRP A 510 -7.10 19.79 -16.04
N ILE A 511 -6.34 20.72 -15.47
CA ILE A 511 -6.80 21.59 -14.38
C ILE A 511 -7.91 22.53 -14.85
N GLU A 512 -7.85 23.06 -16.08
CA GLU A 512 -8.93 23.85 -16.67
C GLU A 512 -10.22 23.03 -16.81
N LYS A 513 -10.14 21.80 -17.35
CA LYS A 513 -11.28 20.87 -17.42
C LYS A 513 -11.85 20.55 -16.03
N ARG A 514 -10.98 20.33 -15.04
CA ARG A 514 -11.38 20.00 -13.66
C ARG A 514 -12.06 21.18 -12.96
N ALA A 515 -11.48 22.37 -13.05
CA ALA A 515 -12.05 23.59 -12.48
C ALA A 515 -13.43 23.91 -13.08
N GLU A 516 -13.59 23.75 -14.40
CA GLU A 516 -14.88 23.90 -15.08
C GLU A 516 -15.91 22.84 -14.63
N SER A 517 -15.50 21.58 -14.47
CA SER A 517 -16.40 20.53 -13.94
C SER A 517 -16.86 20.86 -12.52
N ILE A 518 -15.93 21.22 -11.62
CA ILE A 518 -16.23 21.64 -10.24
C ILE A 518 -17.21 22.83 -10.26
N ARG A 519 -16.97 23.83 -11.11
CA ARG A 519 -17.84 25.00 -11.25
C ARG A 519 -19.26 24.60 -11.67
N GLN A 520 -19.41 23.72 -12.68
CA GLN A 520 -20.71 23.20 -13.10
C GLN A 520 -21.44 22.44 -11.99
N GLN A 521 -20.73 21.64 -11.19
CA GLN A 521 -21.30 20.88 -10.06
C GLN A 521 -21.71 21.79 -8.88
N LEU A 522 -20.92 22.84 -8.61
CA LEU A 522 -21.24 23.88 -7.64
C LEU A 522 -22.38 24.81 -8.08
N GLU A 523 -22.72 24.83 -9.37
CA GLU A 523 -23.84 25.57 -9.98
C GLU A 523 -25.10 24.69 -10.20
N GLY A 524 -25.05 23.39 -9.87
CA GLY A 524 -26.15 22.46 -10.10
C GLY A 524 -26.43 22.14 -11.57
N LYS A 525 -25.42 22.31 -12.45
CA LYS A 525 -25.50 22.02 -13.89
C LYS A 525 -25.01 20.61 -14.25
N SER A 526 -24.38 19.92 -13.31
CA SER A 526 -23.86 18.55 -13.42
C SER A 526 -23.80 17.94 -12.04
N GLU A 527 -23.99 16.62 -11.92
CA GLU A 527 -23.73 15.88 -10.66
C GLU A 527 -22.28 15.34 -10.58
N GLY A 528 -21.53 15.47 -11.69
CA GLY A 528 -20.25 14.81 -11.89
C GLY A 528 -20.38 13.30 -12.08
N ILE A 529 -19.25 12.63 -12.26
CA ILE A 529 -19.16 11.18 -12.41
C ILE A 529 -18.88 10.56 -11.04
N LYS A 530 -19.80 9.75 -10.53
CA LYS A 530 -19.51 8.87 -9.39
C LYS A 530 -18.48 7.83 -9.84
N MET A 531 -17.28 7.91 -9.27
CA MET A 531 -16.19 7.02 -9.64
C MET A 531 -16.48 5.61 -9.16
N ALA A 532 -16.37 4.63 -10.06
CA ALA A 532 -16.66 3.25 -9.73
C ALA A 532 -15.58 2.70 -8.79
N GLY A 533 -15.96 2.32 -7.57
CA GLY A 533 -15.14 1.52 -6.68
C GLY A 533 -14.90 0.16 -7.30
N ARG A 534 -13.87 0.04 -8.15
CA ARG A 534 -13.46 -1.24 -8.70
C ARG A 534 -13.03 -2.12 -7.53
N GLY A 535 -13.88 -3.12 -7.23
CA GLY A 535 -13.54 -4.23 -6.34
C GLY A 535 -12.21 -4.84 -6.78
N GLY A 536 -11.53 -5.53 -5.85
CA GLY A 536 -10.18 -6.06 -6.07
C GLY A 536 -10.02 -6.81 -7.39
N PHE A 537 -8.81 -6.79 -7.94
CA PHE A 537 -8.47 -7.29 -9.28
C PHE A 537 -8.95 -8.74 -9.56
N GLY A 538 -10.20 -8.87 -10.02
CA GLY A 538 -10.71 -10.05 -10.68
C GLY A 538 -10.29 -10.05 -12.16
N PRO A 539 -9.80 -11.18 -12.71
CA PRO A 539 -9.35 -11.26 -14.10
C PRO A 539 -10.54 -11.33 -15.07
N GLY A 540 -11.07 -10.17 -15.48
CA GLY A 540 -12.21 -10.14 -16.41
C GLY A 540 -12.59 -8.77 -17.01
N GLY A 541 -11.74 -7.75 -16.86
CA GLY A 541 -12.15 -6.35 -17.05
C GLY A 541 -11.43 -5.56 -18.15
N PHE A 542 -11.26 -6.13 -19.35
CA PHE A 542 -10.80 -5.42 -20.55
C PHE A 542 -11.55 -5.86 -21.81
N GLY A 543 -12.78 -5.37 -21.98
CA GLY A 543 -13.48 -5.39 -23.27
C GLY A 543 -13.24 -4.06 -24.01
N PRO A 544 -12.77 -4.05 -25.28
CA PRO A 544 -12.63 -2.82 -26.05
C PRO A 544 -14.01 -2.28 -26.45
N GLY A 545 -14.16 -0.95 -26.47
CA GLY A 545 -15.42 -0.29 -26.81
C GLY A 545 -15.85 -0.47 -28.27
N GLY A 546 -17.16 -0.50 -28.50
CA GLY A 546 -17.80 -0.52 -29.82
C GLY A 546 -19.25 0.02 -29.71
N PRO A 547 -19.84 0.60 -30.77
CA PRO A 547 -20.79 1.71 -30.59
C PRO A 547 -22.26 1.42 -30.93
N GLY A 548 -23.17 2.12 -30.21
CA GLY A 548 -24.49 2.54 -30.70
C GLY A 548 -25.65 1.55 -30.58
N GLY A 549 -26.81 2.03 -30.10
CA GLY A 549 -28.08 1.28 -30.12
C GLY A 549 -29.21 1.99 -29.35
N PHE A 550 -30.21 2.51 -30.06
CA PHE A 550 -31.42 3.13 -29.48
C PHE A 550 -32.48 2.08 -29.10
N GLY A 551 -33.31 2.35 -28.08
CA GLY A 551 -34.70 1.86 -28.07
C GLY A 551 -35.32 1.55 -26.71
N PRO A 552 -36.66 1.69 -26.51
CA PRO A 552 -37.21 2.07 -25.20
C PRO A 552 -38.30 1.15 -24.62
N GLY A 553 -38.58 1.27 -23.31
CA GLY A 553 -39.81 0.78 -22.67
C GLY A 553 -39.76 0.65 -21.14
N GLY A 554 -40.58 1.43 -20.41
CA GLY A 554 -40.94 1.17 -19.00
C GLY A 554 -42.32 0.46 -18.92
N PRO A 555 -43.17 0.68 -17.88
CA PRO A 555 -42.92 1.29 -16.56
C PRO A 555 -43.50 0.43 -15.38
N GLY A 556 -43.29 0.83 -14.13
CA GLY A 556 -44.00 0.26 -12.96
C GLY A 556 -43.60 0.94 -11.65
N GLY A 557 -44.56 1.33 -10.80
CA GLY A 557 -44.29 2.09 -9.57
C GLY A 557 -45.27 1.79 -8.42
N PHE A 558 -45.27 2.70 -7.44
CA PHE A 558 -46.02 2.73 -6.17
C PHE A 558 -45.39 2.00 -4.95
N GLY A 559 -45.18 2.76 -3.85
CA GLY A 559 -44.88 2.26 -2.49
C GLY A 559 -46.17 2.01 -1.67
N PRO A 560 -46.25 2.24 -0.33
CA PRO A 560 -45.29 2.91 0.59
C PRO A 560 -45.05 2.29 2.00
N GLY A 561 -43.98 2.71 2.70
CA GLY A 561 -43.99 3.10 4.13
C GLY A 561 -43.99 2.08 5.30
N GLY A 562 -42.79 1.76 5.85
CA GLY A 562 -42.43 1.53 7.29
C GLY A 562 -43.15 0.47 8.15
N PRO A 563 -42.75 0.24 9.43
CA PRO A 563 -41.58 0.71 10.18
C PRO A 563 -40.56 -0.43 10.51
N GLY A 564 -39.50 -0.13 11.28
CA GLY A 564 -38.31 -0.99 11.41
C GLY A 564 -38.32 -2.11 12.47
N GLY A 565 -37.34 -3.01 12.33
CA GLY A 565 -36.91 -4.09 13.22
C GLY A 565 -35.51 -4.57 12.78
N PRO A 566 -34.69 -5.18 13.65
CA PRO A 566 -33.24 -5.30 13.44
C PRO A 566 -32.89 -6.21 12.24
N GLY A 567 -32.11 -5.66 11.31
CA GLY A 567 -31.65 -6.36 10.11
C GLY A 567 -30.59 -7.42 10.43
N GLY A 568 -31.03 -8.59 10.87
CA GLY A 568 -30.20 -9.80 10.87
C GLY A 568 -29.78 -10.16 9.44
N PHE A 569 -28.55 -10.65 9.28
CA PHE A 569 -28.05 -11.14 8.00
C PHE A 569 -28.94 -12.29 7.49
N GLY A 570 -29.65 -12.06 6.38
CA GLY A 570 -30.49 -13.08 5.77
C GLY A 570 -29.68 -14.27 5.23
N PRO A 571 -30.27 -15.48 5.17
CA PRO A 571 -29.60 -16.68 4.68
C PRO A 571 -29.33 -16.54 3.16
N GLY A 572 -28.07 -16.31 2.81
CA GLY A 572 -27.63 -16.05 1.43
C GLY A 572 -26.38 -15.16 1.29
N GLY A 573 -25.69 -14.83 2.38
CA GLY A 573 -24.46 -14.03 2.34
C GLY A 573 -23.28 -14.79 1.73
N PHE A 574 -22.58 -14.13 0.78
CA PHE A 574 -21.32 -14.59 0.21
C PHE A 574 -20.28 -14.89 1.31
N GLY A 575 -19.82 -16.13 1.40
CA GLY A 575 -18.83 -16.60 2.38
C GLY A 575 -18.25 -17.96 2.00
N PRO A 576 -17.19 -18.45 2.67
CA PRO A 576 -16.48 -19.68 2.30
C PRO A 576 -17.39 -20.92 2.14
N GLY A 577 -18.44 -21.02 2.95
CA GLY A 577 -19.42 -22.11 2.88
C GLY A 577 -20.10 -22.25 1.52
N MET A 578 -20.22 -21.18 0.73
CA MET A 578 -20.77 -21.21 -0.65
C MET A 578 -19.89 -22.04 -1.61
N PHE A 579 -18.59 -22.14 -1.34
CA PHE A 579 -17.62 -22.87 -2.18
C PHE A 579 -17.25 -24.24 -1.59
N LEU A 580 -17.46 -24.42 -0.28
CA LEU A 580 -17.11 -25.63 0.46
C LEU A 580 -18.29 -26.60 0.60
N ALA A 581 -19.53 -26.11 0.77
CA ALA A 581 -20.70 -26.97 0.92
C ALA A 581 -20.97 -27.91 -0.28
N PRO A 582 -20.88 -27.48 -1.55
CA PRO A 582 -21.05 -28.38 -2.69
C PRO A 582 -20.05 -29.54 -2.68
N GLN A 583 -18.82 -29.28 -2.19
CA GLN A 583 -17.74 -30.27 -2.14
C GLN A 583 -17.91 -31.25 -0.98
N LEU A 584 -18.29 -30.75 0.20
CA LEU A 584 -18.59 -31.58 1.36
C LEU A 584 -19.81 -32.48 1.06
N SER A 585 -20.88 -31.92 0.50
CA SER A 585 -22.06 -32.69 0.06
C SER A 585 -21.69 -33.78 -0.96
N ALA A 586 -20.83 -33.48 -1.94
CA ALA A 586 -20.35 -34.47 -2.91
C ALA A 586 -19.44 -35.56 -2.31
N ALA A 587 -18.67 -35.26 -1.26
CA ALA A 587 -17.84 -36.26 -0.57
C ALA A 587 -18.64 -37.15 0.41
N LEU A 588 -19.78 -36.65 0.87
CA LEU A 588 -20.73 -37.36 1.74
C LEU A 588 -21.75 -38.18 0.96
N LYS A 589 -21.95 -37.93 -0.35
CA LYS A 589 -22.99 -38.59 -1.14
C LYS A 589 -22.59 -38.91 -2.59
N GLY A 590 -22.75 -40.18 -2.95
CA GLY A 590 -22.95 -40.58 -4.35
C GLY A 590 -24.45 -40.64 -4.65
N ASP A 591 -24.86 -39.90 -5.67
CA ASP A 591 -26.15 -39.87 -6.39
C ASP A 591 -27.49 -40.12 -5.64
N GLN A 592 -28.41 -39.17 -5.86
CA GLN A 592 -29.87 -39.19 -5.58
C GLN A 592 -30.32 -38.68 -4.20
N ASP A 593 -31.00 -37.51 -4.24
CA ASP A 593 -31.91 -36.90 -3.25
C ASP A 593 -31.44 -35.57 -2.59
N GLY A 594 -30.20 -35.13 -2.80
CA GLY A 594 -29.73 -33.78 -2.41
C GLY A 594 -29.63 -33.49 -0.90
N LYS A 595 -30.21 -34.35 -0.06
CA LYS A 595 -30.09 -34.36 1.40
C LYS A 595 -29.07 -35.40 1.89
N ILE A 596 -28.56 -35.18 3.10
CA ILE A 596 -27.62 -36.06 3.80
C ILE A 596 -28.21 -36.46 5.15
N THR A 597 -28.49 -37.75 5.34
CA THR A 597 -29.02 -38.27 6.60
C THR A 597 -27.93 -38.32 7.69
N LYS A 598 -28.32 -38.29 8.97
CA LYS A 598 -27.36 -38.45 10.07
C LYS A 598 -26.52 -39.73 9.97
N SER A 599 -27.12 -40.83 9.49
CA SER A 599 -26.43 -42.11 9.35
C SER A 599 -25.40 -42.12 8.22
N GLU A 600 -25.63 -41.39 7.13
CA GLU A 600 -24.65 -41.22 6.04
C GLU A 600 -23.49 -40.33 6.49
N TRP A 601 -23.81 -39.22 7.17
CA TRP A 601 -22.83 -38.31 7.75
C TRP A 601 -21.88 -39.02 8.71
N GLU A 602 -22.43 -39.69 9.73
CA GLU A 602 -21.64 -40.45 10.71
C GLU A 602 -20.86 -41.58 10.04
N LYS A 603 -21.42 -42.29 9.05
CA LYS A 603 -20.69 -43.33 8.31
C LYS A 603 -19.46 -42.77 7.59
N HIS A 604 -19.58 -41.60 6.94
CA HIS A 604 -18.47 -41.02 6.19
C HIS A 604 -17.41 -40.40 7.11
N THR A 605 -17.80 -39.71 8.18
CA THR A 605 -16.87 -39.09 9.12
C THR A 605 -16.15 -40.12 10.00
N ASN A 606 -16.82 -41.21 10.38
CA ASN A 606 -16.17 -42.38 10.98
C ASN A 606 -15.12 -42.99 10.05
N ARG A 607 -15.46 -43.17 8.77
CA ARG A 607 -14.54 -43.71 7.76
C ARG A 607 -13.33 -42.80 7.53
N TRP A 608 -13.49 -41.48 7.47
CA TRP A 608 -12.37 -40.54 7.37
C TRP A 608 -11.44 -40.63 8.58
N ALA A 609 -11.98 -40.74 9.78
CA ALA A 609 -11.23 -40.95 11.02
C ALA A 609 -10.60 -42.35 11.18
N GLU A 610 -10.74 -43.22 10.18
CA GLU A 610 -10.05 -44.52 10.04
C GLU A 610 -9.09 -44.50 8.83
N GLU A 611 -9.46 -43.83 7.74
CA GLU A 611 -8.66 -43.76 6.50
C GLU A 611 -7.53 -42.71 6.56
N TRP A 612 -7.63 -41.69 7.41
CA TRP A 612 -6.67 -40.59 7.50
C TRP A 612 -5.62 -40.78 8.59
N ASP A 613 -5.89 -41.62 9.59
CA ASP A 613 -4.96 -42.09 10.63
C ASP A 613 -4.00 -43.10 9.97
N GLN A 614 -2.83 -42.64 9.50
CA GLN A 614 -1.92 -43.43 8.67
C GLN A 614 -0.87 -44.20 9.48
N ASP A 615 -0.62 -43.81 10.73
CA ASP A 615 0.28 -44.52 11.64
C ASP A 615 -0.44 -45.39 12.69
N GLU A 616 -1.78 -45.45 12.62
CA GLU A 616 -2.69 -46.24 13.47
C GLU A 616 -2.64 -45.86 14.96
N ASP A 617 -2.24 -44.62 15.29
CA ASP A 617 -2.09 -44.14 16.67
C ASP A 617 -3.41 -43.72 17.35
N LYS A 618 -4.52 -43.67 16.58
CA LYS A 618 -5.88 -43.23 16.97
C LYS A 618 -6.04 -41.74 17.16
N SER A 619 -5.14 -40.95 16.57
CA SER A 619 -5.26 -39.52 16.39
C SER A 619 -5.05 -39.14 14.92
N LEU A 620 -5.17 -37.85 14.63
CA LEU A 620 -4.90 -37.25 13.35
C LEU A 620 -3.95 -36.09 13.58
N SER A 621 -2.73 -36.17 13.05
CA SER A 621 -1.80 -35.03 13.02
C SER A 621 -2.32 -33.90 12.12
N GLU A 622 -1.78 -32.69 12.27
CA GLU A 622 -2.07 -31.57 11.35
C GLU A 622 -1.88 -31.97 9.88
N LYS A 623 -0.85 -32.80 9.60
CA LYS A 623 -0.57 -33.28 8.25
C LYS A 623 -1.64 -34.24 7.74
N GLU A 624 -2.08 -35.20 8.56
CA GLU A 624 -3.13 -36.17 8.17
C GLU A 624 -4.49 -35.50 8.01
N LEU A 625 -4.80 -34.51 8.86
CA LEU A 625 -5.95 -33.62 8.68
C LEU A 625 -5.85 -32.85 7.36
N SER A 626 -4.68 -32.28 7.03
CA SER A 626 -4.45 -31.56 5.78
C SER A 626 -4.60 -32.46 4.54
N ASP A 627 -3.90 -33.59 4.51
CA ASP A 627 -3.92 -34.54 3.41
C ASP A 627 -5.34 -35.12 3.24
N GLY A 628 -6.00 -35.48 4.34
CA GLY A 628 -7.37 -35.97 4.41
C GLY A 628 -8.40 -34.96 3.92
N LEU A 629 -8.44 -33.75 4.50
CA LEU A 629 -9.37 -32.68 4.08
C LEU A 629 -9.17 -32.28 2.61
N SER A 630 -7.95 -32.40 2.07
CA SER A 630 -7.66 -32.16 0.65
C SER A 630 -8.26 -33.22 -0.28
N THR A 631 -8.68 -34.39 0.23
CA THR A 631 -9.44 -35.39 -0.55
C THR A 631 -10.91 -34.98 -0.76
N ILE A 632 -11.48 -34.25 0.20
CA ILE A 632 -12.84 -33.70 0.19
C ILE A 632 -12.86 -32.37 -0.57
N PHE A 633 -12.07 -31.42 -0.08
CA PHE A 633 -12.06 -30.03 -0.50
C PHE A 633 -10.95 -29.84 -1.53
N LYS A 634 -11.30 -30.08 -2.79
CA LYS A 634 -10.39 -29.95 -3.93
C LYS A 634 -10.30 -28.48 -4.34
N VAL A 635 -9.11 -28.08 -4.80
CA VAL A 635 -8.97 -26.79 -5.48
C VAL A 635 -9.81 -26.83 -6.77
N PRO A 636 -10.77 -25.92 -7.00
CA PRO A 636 -11.53 -25.90 -8.25
C PRO A 636 -10.60 -25.74 -9.46
N ASP A 637 -10.89 -26.40 -10.59
CA ASP A 637 -10.01 -26.40 -11.77
C ASP A 637 -9.66 -24.99 -12.28
N GLU A 638 -10.58 -24.04 -12.13
CA GLU A 638 -10.37 -22.63 -12.47
C GLU A 638 -9.30 -21.96 -11.60
N PHE A 639 -9.21 -22.36 -10.33
CA PHE A 639 -8.25 -21.88 -9.35
C PHE A 639 -6.93 -22.66 -9.43
N ALA A 640 -6.98 -23.97 -9.70
CA ALA A 640 -5.81 -24.81 -9.93
C ALA A 640 -5.00 -24.32 -11.16
N ARG A 641 -5.69 -23.86 -12.21
CA ARG A 641 -5.08 -23.22 -13.39
C ARG A 641 -4.42 -21.87 -13.11
N MET A 642 -4.70 -21.23 -11.98
CA MET A 642 -4.03 -19.98 -11.57
C MET A 642 -2.71 -20.22 -10.83
N GLY A 643 -2.35 -21.48 -10.54
CA GLY A 643 -1.16 -21.81 -9.76
C GLY A 643 -1.32 -21.36 -8.30
N PRO A 644 -2.20 -22.01 -7.51
CA PRO A 644 -2.39 -21.66 -6.12
C PRO A 644 -1.06 -21.80 -5.33
N PRO A 645 -0.88 -21.07 -4.21
CA PRO A 645 0.32 -21.20 -3.39
C PRO A 645 0.60 -22.66 -3.04
N GLY A 646 1.88 -23.06 -3.03
CA GLY A 646 2.26 -24.41 -2.66
C GLY A 646 1.74 -24.76 -1.26
N GLY A 647 0.93 -25.82 -1.16
CA GLY A 647 0.26 -26.22 0.08
C GLY A 647 -1.16 -25.67 0.28
N PHE A 648 -1.69 -24.85 -0.62
CA PHE A 648 -3.07 -24.36 -0.52
C PHE A 648 -4.10 -25.43 -0.90
N SER A 649 -4.90 -25.87 0.06
CA SER A 649 -6.18 -26.57 -0.17
C SER A 649 -7.31 -25.81 0.52
N PRO A 650 -8.55 -25.82 -0.02
CA PRO A 650 -9.70 -25.24 0.68
C PRO A 650 -10.05 -25.98 1.98
N GLY A 651 -9.49 -27.17 2.22
CA GLY A 651 -9.55 -27.87 3.51
C GLY A 651 -8.73 -27.19 4.62
N MET A 652 -7.68 -26.43 4.27
CA MET A 652 -6.80 -25.73 5.21
C MET A 652 -7.56 -24.80 6.17
N PHE A 653 -8.69 -24.23 5.73
CA PHE A 653 -9.50 -23.33 6.56
C PHE A 653 -10.17 -24.02 7.76
N LEU A 654 -10.39 -25.34 7.70
CA LEU A 654 -11.01 -26.11 8.79
C LEU A 654 -10.00 -26.64 9.82
N ILE A 655 -8.72 -26.76 9.45
CA ILE A 655 -7.66 -27.30 10.32
C ILE A 655 -7.55 -26.50 11.63
N PRO A 656 -7.53 -25.14 11.65
CA PRO A 656 -7.50 -24.39 12.89
C PRO A 656 -8.70 -24.70 13.81
N THR A 657 -9.91 -24.84 13.25
CA THR A 657 -11.13 -25.16 14.02
C THR A 657 -11.07 -26.56 14.65
N PHE A 658 -10.46 -27.52 13.96
CA PHE A 658 -10.23 -28.87 14.49
C PHE A 658 -9.18 -28.88 15.62
N LEU A 659 -8.07 -28.15 15.45
CA LEU A 659 -6.98 -28.10 16.43
C LEU A 659 -7.31 -27.22 17.65
N GLU A 660 -8.06 -26.13 17.48
CA GLU A 660 -8.55 -25.28 18.58
C GLU A 660 -9.39 -26.10 19.57
N LYS A 661 -10.31 -26.92 19.05
CA LYS A 661 -11.13 -27.83 19.88
C LYS A 661 -10.35 -29.06 20.41
N ALA A 662 -9.11 -29.29 19.97
CA ALA A 662 -8.20 -30.29 20.56
C ALA A 662 -7.44 -29.77 21.81
N ASN A 663 -7.73 -28.54 22.29
CA ASN A 663 -7.04 -27.89 23.42
C ASN A 663 -5.52 -27.74 23.21
N ASN A 664 -5.08 -27.30 22.02
CA ASN A 664 -3.68 -27.02 21.68
C ASN A 664 -2.73 -28.23 21.78
N ALA A 665 -3.22 -29.43 21.48
CA ALA A 665 -2.36 -30.58 21.19
C ALA A 665 -1.98 -30.60 19.69
N ASP A 666 -0.76 -31.03 19.37
CA ASP A 666 -0.26 -31.17 17.99
C ASP A 666 -0.95 -32.32 17.19
N GLN A 667 -1.86 -33.05 17.85
CA GLN A 667 -2.66 -34.16 17.32
C GLN A 667 -4.10 -34.07 17.85
N LEU A 668 -5.07 -34.44 17.01
CA LEU A 668 -6.50 -34.52 17.36
C LEU A 668 -6.91 -35.98 17.51
N GLU A 669 -7.37 -36.44 18.69
CA GLU A 669 -7.87 -37.81 18.82
C GLU A 669 -9.01 -38.12 17.83
N SER A 670 -8.98 -39.29 17.20
CA SER A 670 -10.01 -39.74 16.24
C SER A 670 -11.39 -39.90 16.88
N SER A 671 -11.45 -40.02 18.21
CA SER A 671 -12.65 -39.93 19.06
C SER A 671 -13.28 -38.53 19.00
N ILE A 672 -12.48 -37.49 19.21
CA ILE A 672 -12.88 -36.08 19.24
C ILE A 672 -13.24 -35.64 17.82
N PHE A 673 -12.47 -36.01 16.80
CA PHE A 673 -12.82 -35.71 15.40
C PHE A 673 -14.24 -36.20 15.03
N ARG A 674 -14.59 -37.45 15.38
CA ARG A 674 -15.94 -38.01 15.16
C ARG A 674 -17.00 -37.27 15.96
N GLN A 675 -16.70 -36.89 17.20
CA GLN A 675 -17.60 -36.09 18.05
C GLN A 675 -17.89 -34.73 17.42
N LEU A 676 -16.87 -33.97 16.98
CA LEU A 676 -17.05 -32.65 16.38
C LEU A 676 -17.92 -32.69 15.13
N TRP A 677 -17.73 -33.70 14.27
CA TRP A 677 -18.60 -33.89 13.12
C TRP A 677 -20.05 -34.22 13.51
N SER A 678 -20.31 -35.03 14.55
CA SER A 678 -21.68 -35.32 15.01
C SER A 678 -22.33 -34.13 15.73
N GLU A 679 -21.53 -33.31 16.43
CA GLU A 679 -21.95 -32.01 16.98
C GLU A 679 -22.39 -31.07 15.85
N TRP A 680 -21.54 -30.83 14.85
CA TRP A 680 -21.86 -29.96 13.71
C TRP A 680 -23.09 -30.43 12.93
N PHE A 681 -23.29 -31.74 12.72
CA PHE A 681 -24.54 -32.23 12.11
C PHE A 681 -25.77 -31.76 12.90
N THR A 682 -25.69 -31.84 14.22
CA THR A 682 -26.78 -31.51 15.14
C THR A 682 -26.98 -29.99 15.27
N GLU A 683 -25.91 -29.20 15.17
CA GLU A 683 -25.95 -27.73 15.17
C GLU A 683 -26.48 -27.16 13.83
N TRP A 684 -26.23 -27.84 12.71
CA TRP A 684 -26.56 -27.34 11.37
C TRP A 684 -27.97 -27.74 10.91
N ASP A 685 -28.60 -28.75 11.53
CA ASP A 685 -30.01 -29.14 11.31
C ASP A 685 -30.97 -28.13 11.97
N ALA A 686 -30.92 -26.89 11.46
CA ALA A 686 -31.65 -25.75 12.01
C ALA A 686 -33.18 -25.92 11.89
N ASN A 687 -33.63 -26.76 10.96
CA ASN A 687 -35.04 -27.08 10.75
C ASN A 687 -35.54 -28.33 11.51
N GLN A 688 -34.64 -29.07 12.18
CA GLN A 688 -34.91 -30.32 12.92
C GLN A 688 -35.52 -31.44 12.05
N SER A 689 -35.13 -31.53 10.77
CA SER A 689 -35.63 -32.57 9.85
C SER A 689 -34.87 -33.90 9.94
N ALA A 690 -33.80 -33.96 10.75
CA ALA A 690 -32.86 -35.08 10.88
C ALA A 690 -32.00 -35.38 9.63
N ASP A 691 -32.09 -34.51 8.62
CA ASP A 691 -31.29 -34.50 7.39
C ASP A 691 -30.75 -33.09 7.15
N LEU A 692 -29.53 -32.96 6.61
CA LEU A 692 -29.00 -31.67 6.16
C LEU A 692 -29.17 -31.47 4.66
N ASP A 693 -29.48 -30.24 4.24
CA ASP A 693 -29.32 -29.78 2.86
C ASP A 693 -28.06 -28.91 2.65
N GLU A 694 -27.70 -28.65 1.39
CA GLU A 694 -26.49 -27.89 1.04
C GLU A 694 -26.50 -26.44 1.56
N THR A 695 -27.68 -25.83 1.76
CA THR A 695 -27.83 -24.49 2.32
C THR A 695 -27.51 -24.47 3.80
N GLU A 696 -27.97 -25.48 4.53
CA GLU A 696 -27.68 -25.68 5.95
C GLU A 696 -26.20 -25.99 6.18
N ILE A 697 -25.61 -26.85 5.33
CA ILE A 697 -24.16 -27.11 5.32
C ILE A 697 -23.37 -25.84 4.99
N ALA A 698 -23.81 -25.03 4.03
CA ALA A 698 -23.17 -23.75 3.71
C ALA A 698 -23.27 -22.75 4.86
N ALA A 699 -24.41 -22.67 5.55
CA ALA A 699 -24.59 -21.83 6.72
C ALA A 699 -23.70 -22.27 7.89
N GLY A 700 -23.64 -23.59 8.16
CA GLY A 700 -22.80 -24.20 9.18
C GLY A 700 -21.31 -24.02 8.96
N LEU A 701 -20.82 -24.30 7.74
CA LEU A 701 -19.43 -24.02 7.34
C LEU A 701 -19.12 -22.52 7.48
N ASN A 702 -20.05 -21.63 7.09
CA ASN A 702 -19.90 -20.19 7.31
C ASN A 702 -19.96 -19.76 8.78
N ALA A 703 -20.43 -20.61 9.70
CA ALA A 703 -20.44 -20.34 11.13
C ALA A 703 -19.13 -20.78 11.81
N ILE A 704 -18.64 -21.98 11.49
CA ILE A 704 -17.41 -22.53 12.08
C ILE A 704 -16.11 -21.95 11.48
N LEU A 705 -16.18 -21.36 10.28
CA LEU A 705 -15.08 -20.62 9.63
C LEU A 705 -15.09 -19.12 9.97
N ARG A 706 -15.92 -18.69 10.92
CA ARG A 706 -15.76 -17.42 11.64
C ARG A 706 -15.04 -17.72 12.96
N PRO A 707 -14.25 -16.78 13.52
CA PRO A 707 -13.81 -16.92 14.91
C PRO A 707 -15.04 -17.08 15.83
N PRO A 708 -15.08 -18.07 16.75
CA PRO A 708 -16.26 -18.37 17.55
C PRO A 708 -16.75 -17.18 18.40
N ARG A 709 -18.08 -17.05 18.55
CA ARG A 709 -18.71 -15.95 19.30
C ARG A 709 -18.78 -16.17 20.82
N ASP A 710 -18.49 -17.37 21.31
CA ASP A 710 -18.92 -17.81 22.64
C ASP A 710 -17.76 -18.10 23.62
N PHE A 711 -16.81 -17.16 23.72
CA PHE A 711 -15.94 -17.05 24.91
C PHE A 711 -16.28 -15.83 25.78
N MET A 712 -17.58 -15.50 25.89
CA MET A 712 -18.10 -14.65 26.98
C MET A 712 -18.12 -15.44 28.31
N GLY A 713 -16.92 -15.75 28.79
CA GLY A 713 -16.62 -16.27 30.12
C GLY A 713 -15.35 -15.62 30.63
N GLY A 714 -15.47 -14.38 31.12
CA GLY A 714 -14.32 -13.57 31.53
C GLY A 714 -13.50 -14.24 32.64
N PRO A 715 -12.14 -14.22 32.58
CA PRO A 715 -11.32 -14.72 33.68
C PRO A 715 -11.47 -13.84 34.93
N PRO A 716 -11.62 -14.41 36.14
CA PRO A 716 -11.42 -13.67 37.37
C PRO A 716 -9.93 -13.28 37.47
N GLY A 717 -9.66 -12.02 37.79
CA GLY A 717 -8.36 -11.41 37.53
C GLY A 717 -7.20 -11.92 38.38
N PHE A 718 -6.00 -11.79 37.81
CA PHE A 718 -4.72 -11.51 38.47
C PHE A 718 -3.83 -10.69 37.53
#